data_AF-A0A8C8C3L3-F1
#
_entry.id   AF-A0A8C8C3L3-F1
#
_cell.length_a   1.000
_cell.length_b   1.000
_cell.length_c   1.000
_cell.angle_alpha   90.00
_cell.angle_beta   90.00
_cell.angle_gamma   90.00
#
_symmetry.space_group_name_H-M   'P 1'
#
loop_
_entity.id
_entity.type
_entity.pdbx_description
1 polymer ?
#
loop_
_entity_poly.entity_id
_entity_poly.type
_entity_poly.pdbx_seq_one_letter_code
_entity_poly.pdbx_strand_id
1 'polypeptide(L)'
;LTSKPPLPSDEEGTRMGASRSEAELLDLGVQGTSGGMASSGDADDRPAWDSKLQYVLAQVGFSVGLGNVWRFPYLCHQNGGGAFMVLYVMLLVVVGVPLFFMELAAGQCIRQGSIGVWKHISPKLAGIGYSSCMVCFFVALYYNVIIAWSLFYMGNSFQYPLPWEQCPINMTTNNTVKECLGSSPTSYFWFRKALDITDSIDESGEFNPIMTGCLLAAWAIVCLAMIKGIKSSAKVMYFSSVFPYAVLFIFLVRGLMLDGAKEGIAYMFYPKIEIWAEVQVWRQAATQVFFALGLGYGSVIAYSSYNPIHNNCHRDALMVSCINFMTSVLASLVVFVVLGFRAKNIVLNCITQNLGLLNDMATHGSNHHWWPWFNMSDPASVTIPDYREWYHHYGSQVGTNITDCDLDEEMSKGVEGTGLAFIAFTEAMAQFPASPFWSTLFFLMLLNLGMSTMFGTMQGILTPLMDNFSLLGRHRTMLTVCSCALGFVIGLLFTQRSGNYFVTMFDDYSATLPLIIVVVFETFAVAWVYGADRFLDDIEIMLKWRPPVLYKYLWKYVCLFAMVGLLAASLLRMVFKRPTYTAWNHTTASETTLEYPGWALAMLAMLILAATLPVPVGYFHSWLKNRGMGPEGELAGQEIDRERYTKCNSSDALDSNSQHTPSVEDDGRPRASFLPLGLDHYRLLPQQEDVEEEEEDTM
;
A
#
# COMPACT_ATOMS: atom_id res chain seq x y z
N LEU A 1 -55.23 36.70 -8.51
CA LEU A 1 -56.44 36.92 -7.69
C LEU A 1 -57.03 35.55 -7.36
N THR A 2 -57.28 35.32 -6.06
CA THR A 2 -58.20 34.32 -5.46
C THR A 2 -57.95 32.84 -5.82
N SER A 3 -57.33 32.01 -4.99
CA SER A 3 -57.74 31.51 -3.66
C SER A 3 -59.09 30.78 -3.64
N LYS A 4 -59.04 29.53 -3.13
CA LYS A 4 -60.07 28.79 -2.37
C LYS A 4 -61.14 27.97 -3.17
N PRO A 5 -61.79 26.94 -2.57
CA PRO A 5 -61.30 25.62 -2.09
C PRO A 5 -62.39 24.51 -2.39
N PRO A 6 -62.82 23.57 -1.51
CA PRO A 6 -62.23 22.27 -1.12
C PRO A 6 -63.19 21.02 -1.17
N LEU A 7 -62.66 19.85 -0.77
CA LEU A 7 -63.30 18.76 0.05
C LEU A 7 -64.20 17.69 -0.65
N PRO A 8 -64.41 16.50 -0.01
CA PRO A 8 -64.24 15.16 -0.60
C PRO A 8 -65.52 14.31 -0.49
N SER A 9 -65.52 13.07 -1.00
CA SER A 9 -66.16 11.88 -0.38
C SER A 9 -66.10 10.66 -1.29
N ASP A 10 -66.05 9.51 -0.63
CA ASP A 10 -65.95 8.14 -1.11
C ASP A 10 -67.13 7.69 -2.00
N GLU A 11 -66.88 6.81 -2.96
CA GLU A 11 -67.39 5.42 -3.01
C GLU A 11 -67.20 4.77 -4.40
N GLU A 12 -67.07 3.44 -4.35
CA GLU A 12 -66.62 2.51 -5.39
C GLU A 12 -67.54 2.38 -6.62
N GLY A 13 -66.96 2.03 -7.77
CA GLY A 13 -67.72 1.75 -8.99
C GLY A 13 -66.90 1.29 -10.21
N THR A 14 -66.22 0.15 -10.09
CA THR A 14 -66.08 -0.94 -11.09
C THR A 14 -65.84 -0.64 -12.59
N ARG A 15 -64.60 -0.98 -13.02
CA ARG A 15 -64.13 -1.66 -14.26
C ARG A 15 -64.49 -1.15 -15.67
N MET A 16 -63.44 -0.86 -16.44
CA MET A 16 -62.98 -1.54 -17.69
C MET A 16 -61.82 -0.69 -18.25
N GLY A 17 -60.64 -1.15 -18.66
CA GLY A 17 -60.00 -2.45 -18.83
C GLY A 17 -58.79 -2.21 -19.76
N ALA A 18 -57.62 -2.82 -19.51
CA ALA A 18 -56.62 -3.21 -20.51
C ALA A 18 -55.31 -3.73 -19.84
N SER A 19 -55.29 -5.04 -19.61
CA SER A 19 -54.19 -5.98 -19.82
C SER A 19 -52.73 -5.48 -19.95
N ARG A 20 -51.85 -5.96 -19.05
CA ARG A 20 -50.50 -6.41 -19.42
C ARG A 20 -49.98 -7.53 -18.50
N SER A 21 -49.63 -8.63 -19.17
CA SER A 21 -48.93 -9.90 -18.89
C SER A 21 -48.48 -10.32 -17.49
N GLU A 22 -48.71 -11.63 -17.28
CA GLU A 22 -48.46 -12.54 -16.17
C GLU A 22 -46.98 -12.79 -15.86
N ALA A 23 -46.60 -12.72 -14.57
CA ALA A 23 -45.56 -13.53 -13.93
C ALA A 23 -45.57 -13.28 -12.40
N GLU A 24 -46.71 -13.47 -11.75
CA GLU A 24 -46.81 -13.43 -10.28
C GLU A 24 -48.03 -14.28 -9.86
N LEU A 25 -47.81 -15.58 -9.74
CA LEU A 25 -48.82 -16.52 -9.26
C LEU A 25 -48.09 -17.76 -8.78
N LEU A 26 -47.80 -17.79 -7.48
CA LEU A 26 -47.83 -18.97 -6.59
C LEU A 26 -47.24 -18.58 -5.22
N ASP A 27 -47.95 -17.71 -4.51
CA ASP A 27 -47.93 -17.75 -3.05
C ASP A 27 -49.29 -17.26 -2.56
N LEU A 28 -50.13 -18.18 -2.08
CA LEU A 28 -51.26 -17.92 -1.20
C LEU A 28 -51.92 -19.25 -0.82
N GLY A 29 -51.70 -19.68 0.41
CA GLY A 29 -52.55 -20.66 1.06
C GLY A 29 -51.88 -21.39 2.21
N VAL A 30 -51.93 -20.82 3.42
CA VAL A 30 -52.57 -21.39 4.63
C VAL A 30 -52.32 -20.43 5.79
N GLN A 31 -53.39 -19.79 6.26
CA GLN A 31 -53.44 -19.12 7.57
C GLN A 31 -53.84 -20.13 8.64
N GLY A 32 -52.99 -20.30 9.65
CA GLY A 32 -53.30 -20.95 10.91
C GLY A 32 -52.81 -20.07 12.05
N THR A 33 -53.74 -19.58 12.87
CA THR A 33 -53.52 -18.68 14.01
C THR A 33 -52.89 -19.38 15.21
N SER A 34 -51.80 -18.85 15.75
CA SER A 34 -51.46 -18.95 17.19
C SER A 34 -50.44 -17.89 17.56
N GLY A 35 -50.79 -17.03 18.53
CA GLY A 35 -49.89 -16.02 19.07
C GLY A 35 -48.65 -16.64 19.72
N GLY A 36 -47.51 -16.00 19.52
CA GLY A 36 -46.24 -16.35 20.13
C GLY A 36 -45.25 -15.20 19.99
N MET A 37 -44.72 -14.75 21.11
CA MET A 37 -43.58 -13.85 21.33
C MET A 37 -42.87 -13.33 20.07
N ALA A 38 -42.82 -12.01 19.94
CA ALA A 38 -41.75 -11.34 19.21
C ALA A 38 -40.41 -11.78 19.83
N SER A 39 -39.71 -12.71 19.18
CA SER A 39 -38.34 -13.04 19.49
C SER A 39 -37.45 -11.92 18.96
N SER A 40 -37.14 -10.97 19.84
CA SER A 40 -35.98 -10.10 19.72
C SER A 40 -34.73 -10.96 19.59
N GLY A 41 -34.19 -11.04 18.38
CA GLY A 41 -33.03 -11.86 18.05
C GLY A 41 -32.39 -11.44 16.73
N ASP A 42 -32.22 -10.13 16.52
CA ASP A 42 -31.23 -9.63 15.55
C ASP A 42 -29.85 -9.95 16.13
N ALA A 43 -29.35 -11.16 15.88
CA ALA A 43 -27.92 -11.39 15.87
C ALA A 43 -27.40 -10.64 14.63
N ASP A 44 -26.77 -9.48 14.85
CA ASP A 44 -26.27 -8.56 13.82
C ASP A 44 -25.16 -9.27 13.02
N ASP A 45 -25.54 -10.05 12.00
CA ASP A 45 -24.63 -10.80 11.16
C ASP A 45 -23.65 -9.85 10.46
N ARG A 46 -22.35 -10.17 10.57
CA ARG A 46 -21.29 -9.33 10.01
C ARG A 46 -21.50 -9.15 8.50
N PRO A 47 -21.43 -7.92 7.96
CA PRO A 47 -21.69 -7.67 6.55
C PRO A 47 -20.73 -8.46 5.66
N ALA A 48 -21.26 -9.22 4.70
CA ALA A 48 -20.46 -9.94 3.72
C ALA A 48 -20.22 -9.11 2.44
N TRP A 49 -19.25 -9.53 1.64
CA TRP A 49 -19.06 -9.03 0.28
C TRP A 49 -20.21 -9.48 -0.63
N ASP A 50 -20.68 -8.60 -1.51
CA ASP A 50 -21.76 -8.92 -2.46
C ASP A 50 -21.28 -9.93 -3.54
N SER A 51 -19.99 -9.89 -3.87
CA SER A 51 -19.38 -10.83 -4.83
C SER A 51 -17.90 -11.09 -4.56
N LYS A 52 -17.40 -12.22 -5.07
CA LYS A 52 -15.97 -12.55 -5.02
C LYS A 52 -15.10 -11.53 -5.76
N LEU A 53 -15.59 -11.03 -6.90
CA LEU A 53 -14.90 -10.01 -7.69
C LEU A 53 -14.74 -8.71 -6.90
N GLN A 54 -15.77 -8.31 -6.15
CA GLN A 54 -15.73 -7.11 -5.31
C GLN A 54 -14.63 -7.21 -4.24
N TYR A 55 -14.52 -8.36 -3.56
CA TYR A 55 -13.45 -8.63 -2.61
C TYR A 55 -12.07 -8.57 -3.27
N VAL A 56 -11.90 -9.23 -4.42
CA VAL A 56 -10.61 -9.26 -5.13
C VAL A 56 -10.20 -7.87 -5.59
N LEU A 57 -11.13 -7.08 -6.15
CA LEU A 57 -10.86 -5.70 -6.56
C LEU A 57 -10.54 -4.80 -5.35
N ALA A 58 -11.20 -5.01 -4.22
CA ALA A 58 -10.87 -4.29 -2.99
C ALA A 58 -9.45 -4.60 -2.49
N GLN A 59 -9.09 -5.89 -2.48
CA GLN A 59 -7.77 -6.33 -2.04
C GLN A 59 -6.68 -5.86 -3.02
N VAL A 60 -6.91 -5.98 -4.33
CA VAL A 60 -6.01 -5.46 -5.37
C VAL A 60 -5.91 -3.94 -5.30
N GLY A 61 -7.01 -3.22 -5.11
CA GLY A 61 -7.01 -1.76 -4.99
C GLY A 61 -6.29 -1.26 -3.73
N PHE A 62 -6.28 -2.03 -2.65
CA PHE A 62 -5.49 -1.71 -1.47
C PHE A 62 -4.00 -1.99 -1.67
N SER A 63 -3.65 -3.16 -2.19
CA SER A 63 -2.26 -3.56 -2.43
C SER A 63 -1.61 -2.76 -3.56
N VAL A 64 -2.36 -2.45 -4.63
CA VAL A 64 -1.89 -1.63 -5.74
C VAL A 64 -2.20 -0.17 -5.43
N GLY A 65 -1.17 0.53 -4.96
CA GLY A 65 -1.27 1.92 -4.57
C GLY A 65 -0.30 2.82 -5.31
N LEU A 66 -0.20 4.04 -4.77
CA LEU A 66 0.75 5.05 -5.23
C LEU A 66 2.22 4.56 -5.21
N GLY A 67 2.56 3.69 -4.27
CA GLY A 67 3.88 3.08 -4.17
C GLY A 67 4.30 2.26 -5.39
N ASN A 68 3.35 1.65 -6.13
CA ASN A 68 3.65 0.91 -7.36
C ASN A 68 4.01 1.83 -8.53
N VAL A 69 3.50 3.07 -8.54
CA VAL A 69 3.62 3.99 -9.69
C VAL A 69 4.84 4.89 -9.60
N TRP A 70 5.28 5.30 -8.41
CA TRP A 70 6.51 6.09 -8.28
C TRP A 70 7.59 5.42 -7.43
N ARG A 71 7.24 4.79 -6.31
CA ARG A 71 8.26 4.31 -5.35
C ARG A 71 8.98 3.08 -5.89
N PHE A 72 8.26 2.11 -6.45
CA PHE A 72 8.86 0.92 -7.03
C PHE A 72 9.76 1.24 -8.24
N PRO A 73 9.33 2.03 -9.24
CA PRO A 73 10.20 2.43 -10.35
C PRO A 73 11.43 3.21 -9.89
N TYR A 74 11.27 4.10 -8.92
CA TYR A 74 12.36 4.84 -8.29
C TYR A 74 13.38 3.91 -7.63
N LEU A 75 12.92 2.98 -6.80
CA LEU A 75 13.81 2.00 -6.14
C LEU A 75 14.46 1.06 -7.15
N CYS A 76 13.74 0.68 -8.21
CA CYS A 76 14.29 -0.08 -9.32
C CYS A 76 15.39 0.71 -10.03
N HIS A 77 15.19 2.00 -10.24
CA HIS A 77 16.13 2.90 -10.91
C HIS A 77 17.42 3.07 -10.11
N GLN A 78 17.32 3.38 -8.80
CA GLN A 78 18.47 3.59 -7.94
C GLN A 78 19.25 2.31 -7.64
N ASN A 79 18.57 1.17 -7.49
CA ASN A 79 19.19 -0.07 -7.03
C ASN A 79 19.58 -1.04 -8.16
N GLY A 80 20.00 -0.53 -9.32
CA GLY A 80 20.58 -1.36 -10.36
C GLY A 80 19.59 -2.02 -11.32
N GLY A 81 18.42 -1.44 -11.51
CA GLY A 81 17.45 -1.84 -12.54
C GLY A 81 17.01 -3.29 -12.38
N GLY A 82 17.40 -4.12 -13.35
CA GLY A 82 17.06 -5.54 -13.41
C GLY A 82 17.50 -6.32 -12.16
N ALA A 83 18.61 -5.92 -11.54
CA ALA A 83 19.11 -6.57 -10.32
C ALA A 83 18.15 -6.38 -9.13
N PHE A 84 17.53 -5.21 -9.01
CA PHE A 84 16.51 -4.94 -7.99
C PHE A 84 15.23 -5.75 -8.23
N MET A 85 14.79 -5.88 -9.49
CA MET A 85 13.59 -6.66 -9.82
C MET A 85 13.72 -8.13 -9.44
N VAL A 86 14.87 -8.75 -9.74
CA VAL A 86 15.14 -10.15 -9.36
C VAL A 86 15.11 -10.31 -7.83
N LEU A 87 15.77 -9.39 -7.11
CA LEU A 87 15.79 -9.40 -5.65
C LEU A 87 14.38 -9.21 -5.06
N TYR A 88 13.59 -8.30 -5.62
CA TYR A 88 12.21 -8.06 -5.20
C TYR A 88 11.35 -9.32 -5.37
N VAL A 89 11.44 -10.01 -6.52
CA VAL A 89 10.69 -11.27 -6.75
C VAL A 89 11.10 -12.34 -5.74
N MET A 90 12.40 -12.47 -5.45
CA MET A 90 12.88 -13.40 -4.43
C MET A 90 12.25 -13.11 -3.07
N LEU A 91 12.29 -11.87 -2.60
CA LEU A 91 11.72 -11.47 -1.31
C LEU A 91 10.19 -11.56 -1.30
N LEU A 92 9.52 -11.27 -2.41
CA LEU A 92 8.08 -11.40 -2.56
C LEU A 92 7.65 -12.86 -2.40
N VAL A 93 8.32 -13.81 -3.05
CA VAL A 93 7.97 -15.23 -2.98
C VAL A 93 8.32 -15.86 -1.64
N VAL A 94 9.49 -15.52 -1.08
CA VAL A 94 10.01 -16.16 0.14
C VAL A 94 9.44 -15.55 1.42
N VAL A 95 9.15 -14.25 1.44
CA VAL A 95 8.70 -13.52 2.64
C VAL A 95 7.31 -12.93 2.44
N GLY A 96 7.08 -12.20 1.34
CA GLY A 96 5.83 -11.49 1.10
C GLY A 96 4.59 -12.39 1.04
N VAL A 97 4.56 -13.33 0.09
CA VAL A 97 3.43 -14.25 -0.14
C VAL A 97 3.11 -15.08 1.12
N PRO A 98 4.08 -15.68 1.83
CA PRO A 98 3.78 -16.39 3.07
C PRO A 98 3.15 -15.51 4.15
N LEU A 99 3.68 -14.32 4.40
CA LEU A 99 3.12 -13.41 5.41
C LEU A 99 1.73 -12.90 5.01
N PHE A 100 1.53 -12.60 3.73
CA PHE A 100 0.24 -12.17 3.21
C PHE A 100 -0.83 -13.27 3.33
N PHE A 101 -0.46 -14.51 3.01
CA PHE A 101 -1.33 -15.66 3.20
C PHE A 101 -1.67 -15.88 4.68
N MET A 102 -0.71 -15.70 5.59
CA MET A 102 -0.93 -15.80 7.04
C MET A 102 -1.97 -14.78 7.53
N GLU A 103 -1.86 -13.51 7.14
CA GLU A 103 -2.83 -12.48 7.53
C GLU A 103 -4.23 -12.73 6.96
N LEU A 104 -4.31 -13.13 5.69
CA LEU A 104 -5.58 -13.48 5.04
C LEU A 104 -6.27 -14.66 5.75
N ALA A 105 -5.50 -15.70 6.06
CA ALA A 105 -6.02 -16.87 6.78
C ALA A 105 -6.45 -16.50 8.21
N ALA A 106 -5.65 -15.74 8.95
CA ALA A 106 -5.97 -15.32 10.31
C ALA A 106 -7.27 -14.49 10.36
N GLY A 107 -7.44 -13.55 9.43
CA GLY A 107 -8.66 -12.75 9.33
C GLY A 107 -9.88 -13.58 8.94
N GLN A 108 -9.75 -14.49 7.97
CA GLN A 108 -10.86 -15.33 7.50
C GLN A 108 -11.30 -16.38 8.54
N CYS A 109 -10.36 -17.00 9.27
CA CYS A 109 -10.66 -18.00 10.30
C CYS A 109 -11.38 -17.37 11.50
N ILE A 110 -10.88 -16.25 12.03
CA ILE A 110 -11.37 -15.67 13.29
C ILE A 110 -12.55 -14.70 13.07
N ARG A 111 -12.70 -14.17 11.85
CA ARG A 111 -13.79 -13.25 11.46
C ARG A 111 -13.94 -12.02 12.36
N GLN A 112 -12.82 -11.47 12.82
CA GLN A 112 -12.73 -10.20 13.54
C GLN A 112 -11.65 -9.29 12.93
N GLY A 113 -11.66 -8.00 13.25
CA GLY A 113 -10.55 -7.09 12.95
C GLY A 113 -9.26 -7.44 13.71
N SER A 114 -8.15 -6.80 13.34
CA SER A 114 -6.80 -7.08 13.88
C SER A 114 -6.74 -7.17 15.41
N ILE A 115 -7.32 -6.23 16.16
CA ILE A 115 -7.37 -6.27 17.64
C ILE A 115 -8.07 -7.55 18.15
N GLY A 116 -9.16 -7.95 17.51
CA GLY A 116 -9.92 -9.16 17.87
C GLY A 116 -9.14 -10.44 17.58
N VAL A 117 -8.49 -10.52 16.41
CA VAL A 117 -7.62 -11.63 16.00
C VAL A 117 -6.52 -11.89 17.01
N TRP A 118 -5.74 -10.87 17.36
CA TRP A 118 -4.63 -11.03 18.28
C TRP A 118 -5.08 -11.33 19.70
N LYS A 119 -6.23 -10.77 20.13
CA LYS A 119 -6.86 -11.09 21.42
C LYS A 119 -7.40 -12.52 21.49
N HIS A 120 -7.86 -13.08 20.36
CA HIS A 120 -8.31 -14.47 20.27
C HIS A 120 -7.14 -15.45 20.35
N ILE A 121 -6.03 -15.16 19.65
CA ILE A 121 -4.81 -15.96 19.72
C ILE A 121 -4.24 -15.97 21.15
N SER A 122 -4.06 -14.79 21.75
CA SER A 122 -3.69 -14.65 23.15
C SER A 122 -4.06 -13.28 23.69
N PRO A 123 -4.72 -13.16 24.86
CA PRO A 123 -5.06 -11.86 25.43
C PRO A 123 -3.82 -10.98 25.71
N LYS A 124 -2.65 -11.59 25.92
CA LYS A 124 -1.36 -10.89 26.12
C LYS A 124 -0.86 -10.17 24.86
N LEU A 125 -1.34 -10.57 23.68
CA LEU A 125 -0.88 -10.08 22.38
C LEU A 125 -1.83 -9.06 21.74
N ALA A 126 -2.91 -8.67 22.43
CA ALA A 126 -3.87 -7.68 21.92
C ALA A 126 -3.21 -6.34 21.55
N GLY A 127 -2.06 -6.01 22.15
CA GLY A 127 -1.25 -4.82 21.82
C GLY A 127 -0.79 -4.74 20.37
N ILE A 128 -0.62 -5.87 19.68
CA ILE A 128 -0.25 -5.93 18.27
C ILE A 128 -1.30 -5.25 17.39
N GLY A 129 -2.58 -5.53 17.64
CA GLY A 129 -3.68 -4.92 16.87
C GLY A 129 -3.83 -3.41 17.12
N TYR A 130 -3.57 -2.95 18.35
CA TYR A 130 -3.55 -1.51 18.65
C TYR A 130 -2.39 -0.80 17.95
N SER A 131 -1.22 -1.44 17.91
CA SER A 131 -0.05 -0.95 17.17
C SER A 131 -0.32 -0.87 15.67
N SER A 132 -0.92 -1.92 15.08
CA SER A 132 -1.35 -1.94 13.67
C SER A 132 -2.31 -0.79 13.33
N CYS A 133 -3.28 -0.53 14.21
CA CYS A 133 -4.24 0.57 14.06
C CYS A 133 -3.54 1.95 14.10
N MET A 134 -2.57 2.14 15.00
CA MET A 134 -1.78 3.38 15.08
C MET A 134 -0.92 3.59 13.83
N VAL A 135 -0.28 2.54 13.33
CA VAL A 135 0.49 2.59 12.07
C VAL A 135 -0.41 2.93 10.89
N CYS A 136 -1.58 2.29 10.77
CA CYS A 136 -2.58 2.64 9.76
C CYS A 136 -2.99 4.11 9.83
N PHE A 137 -3.16 4.65 11.04
CA PHE A 137 -3.50 6.05 11.23
C PHE A 137 -2.38 6.97 10.73
N PHE A 138 -1.12 6.70 11.07
CA PHE A 138 0.02 7.46 10.55
C PHE A 138 0.12 7.39 9.04
N VAL A 139 -0.10 6.22 8.44
CA VAL A 139 -0.07 6.07 6.98
C VAL A 139 -1.22 6.84 6.33
N ALA A 140 -2.43 6.74 6.89
CA ALA A 140 -3.60 7.46 6.39
C ALA A 140 -3.39 8.99 6.39
N LEU A 141 -2.68 9.53 7.38
CA LEU A 141 -2.38 10.96 7.47
C LEU A 141 -1.59 11.46 6.25
N TYR A 142 -0.42 10.90 5.96
CA TYR A 142 0.42 11.42 4.87
C TYR A 142 -0.03 10.97 3.48
N TYR A 143 -0.62 9.78 3.33
CA TYR A 143 -1.19 9.37 2.03
C TYR A 143 -2.29 10.32 1.55
N ASN A 144 -3.12 10.82 2.47
CA ASN A 144 -4.19 11.73 2.09
C ASN A 144 -3.66 13.12 1.69
N VAL A 145 -2.48 13.52 2.17
CA VAL A 145 -1.76 14.72 1.69
C VAL A 145 -1.34 14.53 0.24
N ILE A 146 -0.90 13.33 -0.14
CA ILE A 146 -0.51 13.06 -1.53
C ILE A 146 -1.73 13.06 -2.46
N ILE A 147 -2.90 12.62 -1.98
CA ILE A 147 -4.17 12.80 -2.69
C ILE A 147 -4.51 14.29 -2.84
N ALA A 148 -4.26 15.10 -1.81
CA ALA A 148 -4.43 16.55 -1.88
C ALA A 148 -3.52 17.20 -2.94
N TRP A 149 -2.25 16.79 -3.03
CA TRP A 149 -1.34 17.20 -4.11
C TRP A 149 -1.88 16.81 -5.49
N SER A 150 -2.39 15.58 -5.62
CA SER A 150 -2.99 15.10 -6.88
C SER A 150 -4.23 15.92 -7.27
N LEU A 151 -5.09 16.28 -6.31
CA LEU A 151 -6.24 17.18 -6.51
C LEU A 151 -5.81 18.58 -6.97
N PHE A 152 -4.76 19.13 -6.36
CA PHE A 152 -4.20 20.43 -6.74
C PHE A 152 -3.71 20.44 -8.20
N TYR A 153 -2.93 19.44 -8.60
CA TYR A 153 -2.44 19.33 -9.97
C TYR A 153 -3.55 19.03 -10.98
N MET A 154 -4.52 18.18 -10.60
CA MET A 154 -5.69 17.92 -11.44
C MET A 154 -6.49 19.20 -11.69
N GLY A 155 -6.74 20.03 -10.67
CA GLY A 155 -7.42 21.31 -10.83
C GLY A 155 -6.67 22.28 -11.76
N ASN A 156 -5.33 22.27 -11.70
CA ASN A 156 -4.47 23.09 -12.57
C ASN A 156 -4.26 22.51 -13.97
N SER A 157 -4.72 21.29 -14.25
CA SER A 157 -4.56 20.63 -15.56
C SER A 157 -5.62 21.05 -16.58
N PHE A 158 -6.69 21.75 -16.17
CA PHE A 158 -7.80 22.16 -17.04
C PHE A 158 -7.57 23.46 -17.82
N GLN A 159 -6.32 23.92 -17.94
CA GLN A 159 -5.95 25.15 -18.63
C GLN A 159 -4.86 24.90 -19.68
N TYR A 160 -4.83 25.73 -20.72
CA TYR A 160 -3.81 25.72 -21.77
C TYR A 160 -3.26 27.15 -21.95
N PRO A 161 -1.93 27.36 -21.91
CA PRO A 161 -0.86 26.39 -21.62
C PRO A 161 -0.89 25.87 -20.18
N LEU A 162 -0.18 24.77 -19.90
CA LEU A 162 -0.08 24.26 -18.53
C LEU A 162 0.76 25.23 -17.67
N PRO A 163 0.44 25.41 -16.37
CA PRO A 163 1.13 26.41 -15.53
C PRO A 163 2.58 26.05 -15.19
N TRP A 164 3.01 24.80 -15.44
CA TRP A 164 4.39 24.34 -15.30
C TRP A 164 5.10 24.13 -16.65
N GLU A 165 4.53 24.64 -17.74
CA GLU A 165 5.12 24.53 -19.08
C GLU A 165 6.24 25.56 -19.31
N GLN A 166 6.12 26.75 -18.72
CA GLN A 166 7.04 27.86 -18.94
C GLN A 166 7.39 28.59 -17.64
N CYS A 167 8.61 29.13 -17.57
CA CYS A 167 9.01 29.97 -16.45
C CYS A 167 8.24 31.29 -16.43
N PRO A 168 7.75 31.74 -15.25
CA PRO A 168 7.11 33.04 -15.15
C PRO A 168 8.11 34.18 -15.36
N ILE A 169 7.64 35.25 -15.97
CA ILE A 169 8.39 36.50 -16.16
C ILE A 169 8.01 37.45 -15.03
N ASN A 170 9.02 38.04 -14.37
CA ASN A 170 8.78 39.03 -13.34
C ASN A 170 8.41 40.37 -13.96
N MET A 171 7.18 40.84 -13.75
CA MET A 171 6.63 42.02 -14.42
C MET A 171 7.39 43.32 -14.12
N THR A 172 8.09 43.41 -12.98
CA THR A 172 8.83 44.62 -12.60
C THR A 172 10.21 44.72 -13.25
N THR A 173 10.83 43.59 -13.58
CA THR A 173 12.20 43.54 -14.12
C THR A 173 12.25 43.04 -15.57
N ASN A 174 11.09 42.62 -16.11
CA ASN A 174 10.93 41.96 -17.40
C ASN A 174 11.91 40.79 -17.65
N ASN A 175 12.43 40.23 -16.56
CA ASN A 175 13.37 39.13 -16.56
C ASN A 175 12.65 37.87 -16.05
N THR A 176 13.00 36.73 -16.62
CA THR A 176 12.59 35.43 -16.11
C THR A 176 13.08 35.25 -14.68
N VAL A 177 12.28 34.58 -13.86
CA VAL A 177 12.63 34.33 -12.46
C VAL A 177 13.92 33.48 -12.40
N LYS A 178 14.95 33.99 -11.73
CA LYS A 178 16.27 33.33 -11.62
C LYS A 178 16.19 31.91 -11.04
N GLU A 179 15.36 31.70 -10.02
CA GLU A 179 15.12 30.37 -9.43
C GLU A 179 14.58 29.36 -10.45
N CYS A 180 13.70 29.80 -11.36
CA CYS A 180 13.14 28.95 -12.40
C CYS A 180 14.17 28.63 -13.49
N LEU A 181 15.00 29.61 -13.86
CA LEU A 181 16.09 29.40 -14.82
C LEU A 181 17.19 28.48 -14.29
N GLY A 182 17.48 28.53 -12.99
CA GLY A 182 18.50 27.68 -12.36
C GLY A 182 18.06 26.24 -12.13
N SER A 183 16.76 25.96 -12.29
CA SER A 183 16.17 24.63 -12.11
C SER A 183 15.37 24.23 -13.35
N SER A 184 14.05 24.07 -13.21
CA SER A 184 13.14 23.82 -14.32
C SER A 184 11.77 24.46 -14.03
N PRO A 185 10.94 24.72 -15.06
CA PRO A 185 9.57 25.22 -14.86
C PRO A 185 8.73 24.32 -13.93
N THR A 186 8.91 23.01 -14.00
CA THR A 186 8.19 22.02 -13.18
C THR A 186 8.69 21.98 -11.75
N SER A 187 10.01 21.98 -11.54
CA SER A 187 10.61 22.07 -10.19
C SER A 187 10.19 23.38 -9.50
N TYR A 188 10.22 24.50 -10.22
CA TYR A 188 9.77 25.79 -9.71
C TYR A 188 8.28 25.76 -9.34
N PHE A 189 7.43 25.19 -10.21
CA PHE A 189 6.00 25.05 -9.92
C PHE A 189 5.76 24.21 -8.66
N TRP A 190 6.47 23.09 -8.49
CA TRP A 190 6.34 22.24 -7.32
C TRP A 190 6.78 22.93 -6.03
N PHE A 191 8.03 23.39 -5.96
CA PHE A 191 8.60 23.92 -4.72
C PHE A 191 8.07 25.31 -4.37
N ARG A 192 7.85 26.19 -5.36
CA ARG A 192 7.46 27.59 -5.12
C ARG A 192 5.96 27.84 -5.22
N LYS A 193 5.26 27.21 -6.17
CA LYS A 193 3.82 27.48 -6.38
C LYS A 193 2.91 26.50 -5.64
N ALA A 194 3.22 25.21 -5.67
CA ALA A 194 2.39 24.18 -5.05
C ALA A 194 2.64 24.13 -3.53
N LEU A 195 3.89 23.93 -3.12
CA LEU A 195 4.26 23.79 -1.71
C LEU A 195 4.55 25.13 -1.02
N ASP A 196 5.19 26.06 -1.74
CA ASP A 196 5.79 27.28 -1.17
C ASP A 196 6.75 26.93 -0.02
N ILE A 197 7.73 26.08 -0.33
CA ILE A 197 8.58 25.39 0.64
C ILE A 197 9.62 26.33 1.28
N THR A 198 9.95 26.08 2.56
CA THR A 198 11.06 26.72 3.28
C THR A 198 12.39 26.01 3.03
N ASP A 199 13.51 26.69 3.27
CA ASP A 199 14.85 26.10 3.08
C ASP A 199 15.18 25.03 4.13
N SER A 200 14.52 25.04 5.27
CA SER A 200 14.75 24.09 6.36
C SER A 200 13.46 23.72 7.08
N ILE A 201 13.52 22.64 7.86
CA ILE A 201 12.41 22.19 8.70
C ILE A 201 12.25 23.05 9.96
N ASP A 202 13.31 23.76 10.40
CA ASP A 202 13.28 24.65 11.56
C ASP A 202 12.38 25.88 11.33
N GLU A 203 12.26 26.31 10.08
CA GLU A 203 11.40 27.40 9.69
C GLU A 203 9.97 26.90 9.47
N SER A 204 9.14 27.00 10.51
CA SER A 204 7.70 26.79 10.37
C SER A 204 7.06 27.99 9.68
N GLY A 205 6.70 27.85 8.41
CA GLY A 205 5.96 28.88 7.66
C GLY A 205 4.45 28.88 7.95
N GLU A 206 3.74 29.75 7.24
CA GLU A 206 2.27 29.83 7.28
C GLU A 206 1.61 28.60 6.62
N PHE A 207 0.33 28.37 6.91
CA PHE A 207 -0.46 27.34 6.23
C PHE A 207 -0.79 27.77 4.81
N ASN A 208 -0.50 26.93 3.82
CA ASN A 208 -0.90 27.18 2.44
C ASN A 208 -2.43 26.97 2.31
N PRO A 209 -3.23 28.02 2.03
CA PRO A 209 -4.69 27.93 2.04
C PRO A 209 -5.22 27.06 0.90
N ILE A 210 -4.57 27.06 -0.26
CA ILE A 210 -4.95 26.24 -1.41
C ILE A 210 -4.74 24.76 -1.08
N MET A 211 -3.58 24.44 -0.50
CA MET A 211 -3.25 23.07 -0.12
C MET A 211 -4.16 22.56 1.00
N THR A 212 -4.48 23.43 1.96
CA THR A 212 -5.44 23.14 3.03
C THR A 212 -6.84 22.85 2.49
N GLY A 213 -7.29 23.60 1.49
CA GLY A 213 -8.54 23.32 0.78
C GLY A 213 -8.53 21.97 0.06
N CYS A 214 -7.43 21.62 -0.60
CA CYS A 214 -7.26 20.32 -1.25
C CYS A 214 -7.25 19.16 -0.25
N LEU A 215 -6.62 19.35 0.93
CA LEU A 215 -6.61 18.35 1.99
C LEU A 215 -8.01 18.14 2.59
N LEU A 216 -8.78 19.22 2.79
CA LEU A 216 -10.17 19.14 3.21
C LEU A 216 -11.01 18.36 2.20
N ALA A 217 -10.84 18.65 0.90
CA ALA A 217 -11.50 17.92 -0.17
C ALA A 217 -11.12 16.43 -0.19
N ALA A 218 -9.84 16.10 0.00
CA ALA A 218 -9.37 14.72 0.05
C ALA A 218 -10.04 13.93 1.21
N TRP A 219 -10.01 14.47 2.44
CA TRP A 219 -10.69 13.86 3.58
C TRP A 219 -12.22 13.78 3.41
N ALA A 220 -12.84 14.78 2.78
CA ALA A 220 -14.27 14.77 2.49
C ALA A 220 -14.63 13.65 1.51
N ILE A 221 -13.86 13.46 0.42
CA ILE A 221 -14.05 12.38 -0.56
C ILE A 221 -13.92 11.02 0.13
N VAL A 222 -12.88 10.81 0.94
CA VAL A 222 -12.69 9.56 1.70
C VAL A 222 -13.85 9.31 2.65
N CYS A 223 -14.28 10.35 3.38
CA CYS A 223 -15.40 10.26 4.32
C CYS A 223 -16.71 9.88 3.63
N LEU A 224 -17.05 10.54 2.51
CA LEU A 224 -18.26 10.27 1.74
C LEU A 224 -18.26 8.86 1.15
N ALA A 225 -17.12 8.41 0.60
CA ALA A 225 -16.98 7.06 0.05
C ALA A 225 -17.16 5.98 1.12
N MET A 226 -16.68 6.24 2.34
CA MET A 226 -16.70 5.30 3.47
C MET A 226 -17.95 5.40 4.37
N ILE A 227 -18.89 6.31 4.09
CA ILE A 227 -19.97 6.65 5.02
C ILE A 227 -20.88 5.46 5.39
N LYS A 228 -21.10 4.50 4.48
CA LYS A 228 -21.83 3.24 4.77
C LYS A 228 -20.89 2.03 4.95
N GLY A 229 -19.63 2.28 5.28
CA GLY A 229 -18.58 1.26 5.36
C GLY A 229 -18.36 0.55 4.03
N ILE A 230 -18.15 -0.77 4.11
CA ILE A 230 -17.73 -1.60 2.98
C ILE A 230 -18.70 -1.58 1.80
N LYS A 231 -20.02 -1.48 2.05
CA LYS A 231 -21.05 -1.47 1.01
C LYS A 231 -21.00 -0.23 0.11
N SER A 232 -20.50 0.89 0.62
CA SER A 232 -20.34 2.14 -0.16
C SER A 232 -18.99 2.17 -0.85
N SER A 233 -17.91 1.93 -0.09
CA SER A 233 -16.55 2.01 -0.65
C SER A 233 -16.34 0.99 -1.76
N ALA A 234 -16.92 -0.20 -1.65
CA ALA A 234 -16.79 -1.23 -2.67
C ALA A 234 -17.44 -0.90 -4.00
N LYS A 235 -18.46 -0.03 -4.04
CA LYS A 235 -19.01 0.48 -5.30
C LYS A 235 -18.05 1.44 -5.99
N VAL A 236 -17.38 2.28 -5.22
CA VAL A 236 -16.37 3.22 -5.72
C VAL A 236 -15.12 2.48 -6.21
N MET A 237 -14.72 1.41 -5.51
CA MET A 237 -13.54 0.60 -5.86
C MET A 237 -13.62 -0.06 -7.25
N TYR A 238 -14.81 -0.40 -7.76
CA TYR A 238 -14.92 -0.91 -9.13
C TYR A 238 -14.30 0.02 -10.17
N PHE A 239 -14.58 1.32 -10.07
CA PHE A 239 -13.97 2.31 -10.95
C PHE A 239 -12.54 2.63 -10.52
N SER A 240 -12.34 2.91 -9.22
CA SER A 240 -11.08 3.39 -8.66
C SER A 240 -9.92 2.40 -8.84
N SER A 241 -10.20 1.09 -8.84
CA SER A 241 -9.19 0.05 -8.97
C SER A 241 -8.94 -0.37 -10.42
N VAL A 242 -9.92 -0.24 -11.32
CA VAL A 242 -9.78 -0.64 -12.75
C VAL A 242 -9.25 0.50 -13.61
N PHE A 243 -9.72 1.72 -13.38
CA PHE A 243 -9.35 2.90 -14.17
C PHE A 243 -7.82 3.11 -14.26
N PRO A 244 -7.02 2.96 -13.18
CA PRO A 244 -5.58 3.11 -13.27
C PRO A 244 -4.89 2.17 -14.28
N TYR A 245 -5.38 0.93 -14.43
CA TYR A 245 -4.82 -0.01 -15.41
C TYR A 245 -5.06 0.44 -16.84
N ALA A 246 -6.25 0.98 -17.13
CA ALA A 246 -6.56 1.55 -18.44
C ALA A 246 -5.63 2.73 -18.75
N VAL A 247 -5.40 3.61 -17.77
CA VAL A 247 -4.50 4.76 -17.94
C VAL A 247 -3.05 4.32 -18.13
N LEU A 248 -2.53 3.40 -17.29
CA LEU A 248 -1.18 2.87 -17.45
C LEU A 248 -0.97 2.23 -18.84
N PHE A 249 -1.97 1.50 -19.35
CA PHE A 249 -1.89 0.93 -20.69
C PHE A 249 -1.85 2.01 -21.79
N ILE A 250 -2.69 3.05 -21.68
CA ILE A 250 -2.68 4.18 -22.62
C ILE A 250 -1.33 4.91 -22.60
N PHE A 251 -0.78 5.16 -21.41
CA PHE A 251 0.55 5.77 -21.27
C PHE A 251 1.66 4.87 -21.78
N LEU A 252 1.55 3.55 -21.63
CA LEU A 252 2.51 2.62 -22.19
C LEU A 252 2.54 2.71 -23.72
N VAL A 253 1.38 2.65 -24.37
CA VAL A 253 1.28 2.78 -25.83
C VAL A 253 1.85 4.12 -26.28
N ARG A 254 1.49 5.23 -25.62
CA ARG A 254 2.02 6.55 -25.95
C ARG A 254 3.53 6.62 -25.74
N GLY A 255 4.02 6.11 -24.62
CA GLY A 255 5.42 6.11 -24.25
C GLY A 255 6.27 5.35 -25.25
N LEU A 256 5.84 4.16 -25.67
CA LEU A 256 6.57 3.34 -26.65
C LEU A 256 6.72 4.02 -28.02
N MET A 257 5.88 5.00 -28.34
CA MET A 257 5.97 5.81 -29.55
C MET A 257 6.92 7.02 -29.42
N LEU A 258 7.55 7.23 -28.26
CA LEU A 258 8.47 8.35 -28.03
C LEU A 258 9.91 8.00 -28.38
N ASP A 259 10.63 8.98 -28.91
CA ASP A 259 12.07 8.88 -29.18
C ASP A 259 12.85 8.90 -27.87
N GLY A 260 13.38 7.74 -27.44
CA GLY A 260 14.00 7.56 -26.12
C GLY A 260 13.48 6.34 -25.36
N ALA A 261 12.39 5.74 -25.83
CA ALA A 261 11.77 4.59 -25.18
C ALA A 261 12.71 3.38 -25.05
N LYS A 262 13.49 3.08 -26.10
CA LYS A 262 14.41 1.94 -26.11
C LYS A 262 15.53 2.10 -25.09
N GLU A 263 16.06 3.31 -24.91
CA GLU A 263 17.12 3.63 -23.96
C GLU A 263 16.62 3.44 -22.51
N GLY A 264 15.40 3.91 -22.23
CA GLY A 264 14.74 3.70 -20.94
C GLY A 264 14.48 2.23 -20.60
N ILE A 265 13.95 1.45 -21.56
CA ILE A 265 13.70 0.00 -21.37
C ILE A 265 15.01 -0.77 -21.17
N ALA A 266 16.04 -0.45 -21.95
CA ALA A 266 17.35 -1.07 -21.81
C ALA A 266 17.92 -0.83 -20.40
N TYR A 267 17.85 0.41 -19.91
CA TYR A 267 18.30 0.75 -18.56
C TYR A 267 17.51 0.01 -17.47
N MET A 268 16.18 -0.13 -17.63
CA MET A 268 15.32 -0.84 -16.68
C MET A 268 15.72 -2.31 -16.51
N PHE A 269 15.98 -3.02 -17.61
CA PHE A 269 16.27 -4.46 -17.57
C PHE A 269 17.75 -4.81 -17.42
N TYR A 270 18.66 -3.84 -17.57
CA TYR A 270 20.10 -4.08 -17.40
C TYR A 270 20.44 -4.42 -15.93
N PRO A 271 20.94 -5.63 -15.61
CA PRO A 271 21.13 -6.05 -14.23
C PRO A 271 22.53 -5.70 -13.72
N LYS A 272 22.63 -4.74 -12.78
CA LYS A 272 23.88 -4.41 -12.06
C LYS A 272 23.98 -5.21 -10.76
N ILE A 273 24.39 -6.49 -10.84
CA ILE A 273 24.39 -7.44 -9.71
C ILE A 273 25.34 -7.03 -8.58
N GLU A 274 26.39 -6.25 -8.87
CA GLU A 274 27.36 -5.74 -7.89
C GLU A 274 26.70 -5.01 -6.70
N ILE A 275 25.56 -4.39 -6.94
CA ILE A 275 24.79 -3.61 -5.96
C ILE A 275 24.20 -4.50 -4.84
N TRP A 276 24.09 -5.82 -5.03
CA TRP A 276 23.60 -6.74 -3.99
C TRP A 276 24.51 -6.84 -2.76
N ALA A 277 25.77 -6.41 -2.86
CA ALA A 277 26.68 -6.31 -1.72
C ALA A 277 26.20 -5.27 -0.69
N GLU A 278 25.37 -4.31 -1.10
CA GLU A 278 24.87 -3.27 -0.23
C GLU A 278 23.64 -3.70 0.56
N VAL A 279 23.75 -3.73 1.89
CA VAL A 279 22.63 -4.04 2.81
C VAL A 279 21.44 -3.07 2.62
N GLN A 280 21.69 -1.86 2.09
CA GLN A 280 20.64 -0.89 1.78
C GLN A 280 19.59 -1.44 0.82
N VAL A 281 20.05 -2.16 -0.20
CA VAL A 281 19.25 -2.61 -1.34
C VAL A 281 18.27 -3.69 -0.87
N TRP A 282 18.76 -4.62 -0.05
CA TRP A 282 17.94 -5.64 0.62
C TRP A 282 16.88 -5.02 1.53
N ARG A 283 17.26 -4.01 2.32
CA ARG A 283 16.33 -3.29 3.19
C ARG A 283 15.23 -2.61 2.38
N GLN A 284 15.59 -1.84 1.35
CA GLN A 284 14.63 -1.14 0.51
C GLN A 284 13.71 -2.09 -0.25
N ALA A 285 14.24 -3.19 -0.79
CA ALA A 285 13.43 -4.21 -1.48
C ALA A 285 12.42 -4.88 -0.54
N ALA A 286 12.85 -5.28 0.67
CA ALA A 286 11.95 -5.91 1.64
C ALA A 286 10.89 -4.93 2.17
N THR A 287 11.27 -3.70 2.49
CA THR A 287 10.33 -2.64 2.87
C THR A 287 9.30 -2.43 1.75
N GLN A 288 9.73 -2.39 0.48
CA GLN A 288 8.81 -2.27 -0.66
C GLN A 288 7.83 -3.45 -0.75
N VAL A 289 8.24 -4.68 -0.43
CA VAL A 289 7.32 -5.84 -0.38
C VAL A 289 6.23 -5.63 0.68
N PHE A 290 6.59 -5.12 1.88
CA PHE A 290 5.63 -4.93 2.96
C PHE A 290 4.63 -3.82 2.66
N PHE A 291 5.11 -2.69 2.14
CA PHE A 291 4.24 -1.59 1.72
C PHE A 291 3.35 -1.98 0.54
N ALA A 292 3.86 -2.74 -0.43
CA ALA A 292 3.08 -3.13 -1.60
C ALA A 292 1.99 -4.19 -1.30
N LEU A 293 2.23 -5.10 -0.34
CA LEU A 293 1.19 -6.07 0.05
C LEU A 293 0.30 -5.55 1.19
N GLY A 294 0.72 -4.49 1.89
CA GLY A 294 0.01 -3.94 3.04
C GLY A 294 0.10 -4.83 4.28
N LEU A 295 1.26 -5.43 4.52
CA LEU A 295 1.52 -6.32 5.67
C LEU A 295 1.66 -5.54 6.98
N GLY A 296 1.08 -6.05 8.07
CA GLY A 296 1.11 -5.42 9.39
C GLY A 296 0.20 -4.20 9.57
N TYR A 297 -0.57 -3.85 8.54
CA TYR A 297 -1.59 -2.80 8.63
C TYR A 297 -2.83 -3.29 9.39
N GLY A 298 -3.14 -4.59 9.31
CA GLY A 298 -4.41 -5.14 9.77
C GLY A 298 -5.58 -4.89 8.80
N SER A 299 -5.36 -4.14 7.71
CA SER A 299 -6.33 -3.96 6.62
C SER A 299 -6.62 -5.26 5.87
N VAL A 300 -5.59 -6.08 5.64
CA VAL A 300 -5.70 -7.41 5.00
C VAL A 300 -6.54 -8.36 5.86
N ILE A 301 -6.29 -8.36 7.17
CA ILE A 301 -7.09 -9.07 8.18
C ILE A 301 -8.54 -8.56 8.14
N ALA A 302 -8.75 -7.23 8.12
CA ALA A 302 -10.09 -6.64 8.08
C ALA A 302 -10.87 -7.08 6.82
N TYR A 303 -10.26 -7.02 5.63
CA TYR A 303 -10.95 -7.42 4.39
C TYR A 303 -11.26 -8.91 4.29
N SER A 304 -10.31 -9.77 4.66
CA SER A 304 -10.50 -11.22 4.65
C SER A 304 -11.55 -11.69 5.64
N SER A 305 -11.69 -10.99 6.76
CA SER A 305 -12.64 -11.35 7.83
C SER A 305 -14.13 -11.15 7.46
N TYR A 306 -14.41 -10.45 6.35
CA TYR A 306 -15.73 -10.36 5.73
C TYR A 306 -16.03 -11.47 4.71
N ASN A 307 -15.05 -12.31 4.36
CA ASN A 307 -15.26 -13.46 3.48
C ASN A 307 -15.96 -14.61 4.20
N PRO A 308 -16.64 -15.51 3.45
CA PRO A 308 -17.10 -16.76 4.00
C PRO A 308 -15.92 -17.65 4.39
N ILE A 309 -16.12 -18.51 5.40
CA ILE A 309 -15.06 -19.35 5.99
C ILE A 309 -14.43 -20.27 4.94
N HIS A 310 -15.22 -20.89 4.06
CA HIS A 310 -14.69 -21.83 3.05
C HIS A 310 -14.13 -21.18 1.78
N ASN A 311 -13.87 -19.88 1.79
CA ASN A 311 -13.25 -19.21 0.65
C ASN A 311 -11.78 -19.61 0.50
N ASN A 312 -11.29 -19.77 -0.74
CA ASN A 312 -9.90 -20.17 -0.98
C ASN A 312 -8.92 -18.98 -0.86
N CYS A 313 -8.53 -18.65 0.37
CA CYS A 313 -7.61 -17.55 0.66
C CYS A 313 -6.17 -17.79 0.16
N HIS A 314 -5.75 -19.05 -0.04
CA HIS A 314 -4.44 -19.37 -0.61
C HIS A 314 -4.32 -18.91 -2.07
N ARG A 315 -5.34 -19.23 -2.88
CA ARG A 315 -5.44 -18.75 -4.27
C ARG A 315 -5.53 -17.23 -4.33
N ASP A 316 -6.28 -16.62 -3.42
CA ASP A 316 -6.38 -15.16 -3.34
C ASP A 316 -5.03 -14.51 -3.03
N ALA A 317 -4.27 -15.09 -2.09
CA ALA A 317 -2.94 -14.60 -1.71
C ALA A 317 -1.98 -14.58 -2.91
N LEU A 318 -1.92 -15.69 -3.66
CA LEU A 318 -1.09 -15.80 -4.85
C LEU A 318 -1.55 -14.87 -5.98
N MET A 319 -2.85 -14.80 -6.23
CA MET A 319 -3.41 -13.98 -7.29
C MET A 319 -3.16 -12.48 -7.04
N VAL A 320 -3.45 -11.98 -5.83
CA VAL A 320 -3.24 -10.56 -5.48
C VAL A 320 -1.76 -10.22 -5.52
N SER A 321 -0.89 -11.07 -4.98
CA SER A 321 0.56 -10.82 -4.98
C SER A 321 1.12 -10.80 -6.41
N CYS A 322 0.65 -11.68 -7.29
CA CYS A 322 1.03 -11.73 -8.70
C CYS A 322 0.55 -10.47 -9.45
N ILE A 323 -0.73 -10.09 -9.28
CA ILE A 323 -1.27 -8.87 -9.88
C ILE A 323 -0.45 -7.66 -9.41
N ASN A 324 -0.19 -7.53 -8.11
CA ASN A 324 0.60 -6.45 -7.54
C ASN A 324 2.00 -6.35 -8.19
N PHE A 325 2.70 -7.48 -8.33
CA PHE A 325 4.01 -7.50 -9.00
C PHE A 325 3.91 -7.10 -10.48
N MET A 326 2.95 -7.66 -11.22
CA MET A 326 2.76 -7.33 -12.63
C MET A 326 2.40 -5.85 -12.82
N THR A 327 1.63 -5.26 -11.91
CA THR A 327 1.32 -3.84 -11.94
C THR A 327 2.55 -2.98 -11.66
N SER A 328 3.41 -3.36 -10.71
CA SER A 328 4.68 -2.68 -10.46
C SER A 328 5.60 -2.71 -11.68
N VAL A 329 5.68 -3.85 -12.38
CA VAL A 329 6.47 -3.98 -13.62
C VAL A 329 5.86 -3.12 -14.74
N LEU A 330 4.54 -3.16 -14.93
CA LEU A 330 3.84 -2.35 -15.91
C LEU A 330 4.04 -0.85 -15.66
N ALA A 331 3.86 -0.40 -14.42
CA ALA A 331 4.06 1.00 -14.05
C ALA A 331 5.53 1.41 -14.23
N SER A 332 6.48 0.56 -13.85
CA SER A 332 7.90 0.80 -14.11
C SER A 332 8.19 0.95 -15.59
N LEU A 333 7.65 0.06 -16.44
CA LEU A 333 7.85 0.15 -17.88
C LEU A 333 7.38 1.51 -18.43
N VAL A 334 6.21 1.99 -18.00
CA VAL A 334 5.72 3.33 -18.35
C VAL A 334 6.69 4.42 -17.88
N VAL A 335 7.15 4.35 -16.64
CA VAL A 335 8.07 5.35 -16.04
C VAL A 335 9.40 5.38 -16.78
N PHE A 336 10.05 4.24 -16.97
CA PHE A 336 11.37 4.17 -17.59
C PHE A 336 11.35 4.62 -19.05
N VAL A 337 10.28 4.32 -19.79
CA VAL A 337 10.10 4.84 -21.16
C VAL A 337 10.00 6.36 -21.18
N VAL A 338 9.24 6.95 -20.24
CA VAL A 338 9.12 8.40 -20.11
C VAL A 338 10.43 9.05 -19.65
N LEU A 339 11.15 8.42 -18.71
CA LEU A 339 12.47 8.87 -18.27
C LEU A 339 13.51 8.80 -19.39
N GLY A 340 13.47 7.77 -20.23
CA GLY A 340 14.33 7.65 -21.41
C GLY A 340 14.10 8.76 -22.43
N PHE A 341 12.84 9.10 -22.71
CA PHE A 341 12.47 10.26 -23.52
C PHE A 341 12.97 11.57 -22.91
N ARG A 342 12.76 11.78 -21.61
CA ARG A 342 13.22 12.97 -20.88
C ARG A 342 14.74 13.12 -20.95
N ALA A 343 15.50 12.08 -20.58
CA ALA A 343 16.96 12.09 -20.58
C ALA A 343 17.51 12.36 -21.98
N LYS A 344 16.95 11.72 -23.01
CA LYS A 344 17.35 11.94 -24.39
C LYS A 344 17.14 13.38 -24.84
N ASN A 345 16.00 14.00 -24.50
CA ASN A 345 15.74 15.40 -24.83
C ASN A 345 16.68 16.37 -24.11
N ILE A 346 17.01 16.09 -22.83
CA ILE A 346 17.99 16.88 -22.08
C ILE A 346 19.37 16.82 -22.77
N VAL A 347 19.82 15.63 -23.16
CA VAL A 347 21.08 15.44 -23.87
C VAL A 347 21.07 16.13 -25.24
N LEU A 348 19.99 16.03 -26.02
CA LEU A 348 19.88 16.70 -27.32
C LEU A 348 19.92 18.24 -27.18
N ASN A 349 19.30 18.78 -26.13
CA ASN A 349 19.38 20.22 -25.83
C ASN A 349 20.79 20.63 -25.41
N CYS A 350 21.48 19.82 -24.61
CA CYS A 350 22.88 20.02 -24.23
C CYS A 350 23.79 20.04 -25.46
N ILE A 351 23.63 19.08 -26.38
CA ILE A 351 24.37 19.04 -27.64
C ILE A 351 24.08 20.29 -28.46
N THR A 352 22.82 20.68 -28.62
CA THR A 352 22.43 21.88 -29.38
C THR A 352 23.07 23.16 -28.82
N GLN A 353 23.13 23.30 -27.49
CA GLN A 353 23.80 24.42 -26.83
C GLN A 353 25.32 24.41 -27.10
N ASN A 354 25.97 23.25 -26.96
CA ASN A 354 27.40 23.09 -27.21
C ASN A 354 27.74 23.36 -28.68
N LEU A 355 26.92 22.92 -29.63
CA LEU A 355 27.07 23.21 -31.05
C LEU A 355 26.91 24.71 -31.35
N GLY A 356 25.97 25.39 -30.68
CA GLY A 356 25.83 26.84 -30.78
C GLY A 356 27.10 27.58 -30.35
N LEU A 357 27.67 27.19 -29.20
CA LEU A 357 28.93 27.74 -28.71
C LEU A 357 30.11 27.45 -29.66
N LEU A 358 30.19 26.23 -30.20
CA LEU A 358 31.20 25.86 -31.19
C LEU A 358 31.07 26.66 -32.48
N ASN A 359 29.84 26.88 -32.95
CA ASN A 359 29.57 27.70 -34.14
C ASN A 359 29.98 29.16 -33.91
N ASP A 360 29.70 29.71 -32.72
CA ASP A 360 30.16 31.06 -32.34
C ASP A 360 31.69 31.15 -32.28
N MET A 361 32.37 30.11 -31.77
CA MET A 361 33.84 30.04 -31.81
C MET A 361 34.38 29.92 -33.25
N ALA A 362 33.69 29.17 -34.12
CA ALA A 362 34.11 28.95 -35.51
C ALA A 362 34.09 30.25 -36.32
N THR A 363 33.16 31.15 -36.02
CA THR A 363 33.07 32.46 -36.70
C THR A 363 34.21 33.43 -36.31
N HIS A 364 34.92 33.19 -35.20
CA HIS A 364 35.95 34.09 -34.65
C HIS A 364 37.40 33.57 -34.78
N GLY A 365 37.65 32.35 -35.29
CA GLY A 365 39.02 31.80 -35.33
C GLY A 365 39.21 30.58 -36.25
N SER A 366 40.40 30.48 -36.83
CA SER A 366 40.83 29.55 -37.89
C SER A 366 40.77 28.05 -37.52
N ASN A 367 40.53 27.20 -38.54
CA ASN A 367 40.52 25.73 -38.51
C ASN A 367 41.55 25.09 -37.55
N HIS A 368 41.09 24.70 -36.36
CA HIS A 368 41.82 23.84 -35.45
C HIS A 368 41.58 22.36 -35.80
N HIS A 369 42.55 21.50 -35.50
CA HIS A 369 42.48 20.07 -35.82
C HIS A 369 41.38 19.31 -35.05
N TRP A 370 40.81 19.91 -34.00
CA TRP A 370 39.77 19.34 -33.14
C TRP A 370 38.35 19.73 -33.56
N TRP A 371 38.15 20.38 -34.71
CA TRP A 371 36.80 20.67 -35.21
C TRP A 371 36.00 19.39 -35.44
N PRO A 372 34.71 19.34 -35.04
CA PRO A 372 33.90 18.16 -35.27
C PRO A 372 33.76 17.82 -36.75
N TRP A 373 33.68 16.52 -37.05
CA TRP A 373 33.48 16.02 -38.42
C TRP A 373 32.02 16.13 -38.90
N PHE A 374 31.08 16.39 -37.99
CA PHE A 374 29.65 16.53 -38.26
C PHE A 374 29.25 17.99 -38.52
N ASN A 375 28.07 18.19 -39.11
CA ASN A 375 27.59 19.52 -39.48
C ASN A 375 27.14 20.32 -38.24
N MET A 376 27.92 21.33 -37.86
CA MET A 376 27.63 22.20 -36.71
C MET A 376 26.44 23.15 -36.95
N SER A 377 26.09 23.42 -38.21
CA SER A 377 25.01 24.36 -38.55
C SER A 377 23.61 23.72 -38.48
N ASP A 378 23.53 22.39 -38.46
CA ASP A 378 22.27 21.65 -38.33
C ASP A 378 22.33 20.68 -37.13
N PRO A 379 21.95 21.16 -35.92
CA PRO A 379 21.96 20.34 -34.70
C PRO A 379 21.10 19.08 -34.78
N ALA A 380 20.06 19.06 -35.61
CA ALA A 380 19.17 17.89 -35.74
C ALA A 380 19.83 16.73 -36.50
N SER A 381 20.91 16.99 -37.24
CA SER A 381 21.66 15.98 -38.00
C SER A 381 22.68 15.21 -37.15
N VAL A 382 23.02 15.71 -35.95
CA VAL A 382 24.06 15.14 -35.08
C VAL A 382 23.45 14.08 -34.17
N THR A 383 24.00 12.86 -34.20
CA THR A 383 23.57 11.80 -33.28
C THR A 383 24.37 11.83 -31.98
N ILE A 384 23.77 11.35 -30.87
CA ILE A 384 24.42 11.31 -29.55
C ILE A 384 25.76 10.53 -29.60
N PRO A 385 25.86 9.35 -30.24
CA PRO A 385 27.14 8.64 -30.36
C PRO A 385 28.22 9.45 -31.09
N ASP A 386 27.88 10.11 -32.20
CA ASP A 386 28.84 10.90 -32.99
C ASP A 386 29.42 12.06 -32.17
N TYR A 387 28.56 12.75 -31.42
CA TYR A 387 28.98 13.83 -30.52
C TYR A 387 29.93 13.33 -29.43
N ARG A 388 29.56 12.22 -28.77
CA ARG A 388 30.37 11.65 -27.68
C ARG A 388 31.72 11.15 -28.18
N GLU A 389 31.77 10.49 -29.34
CA GLU A 389 33.03 10.01 -29.90
C GLU A 389 33.99 11.18 -30.14
N TRP A 390 33.49 12.29 -30.70
CA TRP A 390 34.26 13.51 -30.86
C TRP A 390 34.71 14.10 -29.52
N TYR A 391 33.80 14.23 -28.54
CA TYR A 391 34.12 14.79 -27.22
C TYR A 391 35.12 13.92 -26.45
N HIS A 392 35.02 12.60 -26.52
CA HIS A 392 35.96 11.69 -25.87
C HIS A 392 37.39 11.83 -26.45
N HIS A 393 37.51 12.10 -27.76
CA HIS A 393 38.81 12.32 -28.41
C HIS A 393 39.38 13.72 -28.17
N TYR A 394 38.56 14.76 -28.19
CA TYR A 394 39.02 16.16 -28.23
C TYR A 394 38.58 17.03 -27.04
N GLY A 395 37.71 16.53 -26.15
CA GLY A 395 37.08 17.30 -25.07
C GLY A 395 38.06 17.99 -24.13
N SER A 396 39.22 17.39 -23.89
CA SER A 396 40.30 18.02 -23.10
C SER A 396 40.86 19.32 -23.71
N GLN A 397 40.70 19.53 -25.01
CA GLN A 397 41.21 20.69 -25.75
C GLN A 397 40.13 21.76 -26.03
N VAL A 398 38.86 21.40 -25.85
CA VAL A 398 37.68 22.17 -26.30
C VAL A 398 37.22 23.22 -25.26
N GLY A 399 37.94 23.35 -24.14
CA GLY A 399 37.69 24.35 -23.09
C GLY A 399 36.63 23.90 -22.07
N THR A 400 36.59 24.58 -20.91
CA THR A 400 35.75 24.19 -19.76
C THR A 400 34.24 24.44 -19.94
N ASN A 401 33.84 25.12 -21.02
CA ASN A 401 32.45 25.51 -21.24
C ASN A 401 31.65 24.47 -22.05
N ILE A 402 32.29 23.42 -22.57
CA ILE A 402 31.65 22.37 -23.35
C ILE A 402 31.71 21.05 -22.57
N THR A 403 30.56 20.39 -22.49
CA THR A 403 30.31 19.20 -21.66
C THR A 403 30.09 17.95 -22.51
N ASP A 404 30.32 16.76 -21.93
CA ASP A 404 30.16 15.45 -22.61
C ASP A 404 28.70 15.11 -22.98
N CYS A 405 27.73 15.79 -22.35
CA CYS A 405 26.29 15.51 -22.50
C CYS A 405 25.98 14.01 -22.36
N ASP A 406 26.41 13.39 -21.25
CA ASP A 406 26.33 11.93 -21.07
C ASP A 406 24.89 11.43 -20.83
N LEU A 407 24.37 10.57 -21.73
CA LEU A 407 23.04 9.98 -21.58
C LEU A 407 22.90 9.05 -20.37
N ASP A 408 23.91 8.23 -20.06
CA ASP A 408 23.88 7.35 -18.90
C ASP A 408 23.94 8.16 -17.60
N GLU A 409 24.67 9.28 -17.59
CA GLU A 409 24.69 10.21 -16.46
C GLU A 409 23.31 10.86 -16.26
N GLU A 410 22.71 11.42 -17.32
CA GLU A 410 21.37 12.00 -17.25
C GLU A 410 20.29 10.98 -16.91
N MET A 411 20.43 9.76 -17.42
CA MET A 411 19.58 8.63 -17.02
C MET A 411 19.78 8.28 -15.55
N SER A 412 21.00 8.37 -15.01
CA SER A 412 21.29 8.06 -13.59
C SER A 412 20.83 9.13 -12.60
N LYS A 413 20.59 10.37 -13.07
CA LYS A 413 20.00 11.47 -12.30
C LYS A 413 18.53 11.17 -12.02
N GLY A 414 18.29 10.28 -11.06
CA GLY A 414 16.97 9.91 -10.59
C GLY A 414 16.28 11.07 -9.86
N VAL A 415 14.96 11.12 -9.94
CA VAL A 415 14.15 12.04 -9.13
C VAL A 415 13.58 11.27 -7.95
N GLU A 416 13.84 11.74 -6.73
CA GLU A 416 13.47 11.00 -5.51
C GLU A 416 11.99 11.15 -5.15
N GLY A 417 11.40 10.05 -4.65
CA GLY A 417 10.09 10.04 -3.99
C GLY A 417 8.97 10.68 -4.81
N THR A 418 8.38 11.74 -4.25
CA THR A 418 7.25 12.48 -4.81
C THR A 418 7.63 13.29 -6.05
N GLY A 419 8.91 13.66 -6.19
CA GLY A 419 9.41 14.41 -7.33
C GLY A 419 9.26 13.62 -8.64
N LEU A 420 9.33 12.28 -8.61
CA LEU A 420 9.14 11.48 -9.82
C LEU A 420 7.77 11.78 -10.48
N ALA A 421 6.69 11.76 -9.69
CA ALA A 421 5.34 12.00 -10.19
C ALA A 421 5.03 13.48 -10.47
N PHE A 422 5.48 14.40 -9.60
CA PHE A 422 5.10 15.81 -9.68
C PHE A 422 6.08 16.69 -10.48
N ILE A 423 7.30 16.20 -10.76
CA ILE A 423 8.33 16.93 -11.52
C ILE A 423 8.66 16.19 -12.83
N ALA A 424 9.15 14.95 -12.77
CA ALA A 424 9.63 14.27 -13.98
C ALA A 424 8.47 13.92 -14.95
N PHE A 425 7.36 13.41 -14.43
CA PHE A 425 6.18 13.10 -15.25
C PHE A 425 5.50 14.34 -15.80
N THR A 426 5.38 15.41 -15.01
CA THR A 426 4.77 16.66 -15.46
C THR A 426 5.60 17.33 -16.54
N GLU A 427 6.92 17.25 -16.45
CA GLU A 427 7.87 17.74 -17.45
C GLU A 427 7.71 17.00 -18.78
N ALA A 428 7.62 15.67 -18.74
CA ALA A 428 7.40 14.88 -19.94
C ALA A 428 6.02 15.12 -20.57
N MET A 429 4.95 15.21 -19.76
CA MET A 429 3.60 15.47 -20.25
C MET A 429 3.45 16.87 -20.86
N ALA A 430 4.19 17.86 -20.37
CA ALA A 430 4.21 19.20 -20.96
C ALA A 430 4.73 19.21 -22.41
N GLN A 431 5.55 18.20 -22.78
CA GLN A 431 6.10 18.06 -24.13
C GLN A 431 5.17 17.27 -25.07
N PHE A 432 4.07 16.68 -24.56
CA PHE A 432 3.13 15.95 -25.40
C PHE A 432 2.15 16.89 -26.11
N PRO A 433 1.73 16.57 -27.34
CA PRO A 433 0.62 17.27 -27.97
C PRO A 433 -0.65 17.07 -27.14
N ALA A 434 -1.44 18.14 -26.99
CA ALA A 434 -2.57 18.19 -26.07
C ALA A 434 -2.17 17.88 -24.62
N SER A 435 -1.11 18.52 -24.11
CA SER A 435 -0.58 18.36 -22.76
C SER A 435 -1.64 18.40 -21.63
N PRO A 436 -2.73 19.21 -21.68
CA PRO A 436 -3.77 19.19 -20.64
C PRO A 436 -4.51 17.86 -20.51
N PHE A 437 -4.72 17.15 -21.63
CA PHE A 437 -5.40 15.85 -21.64
C PHE A 437 -4.58 14.79 -20.90
N TRP A 438 -3.29 14.69 -21.21
CA TRP A 438 -2.38 13.73 -20.58
C TRP A 438 -2.23 14.00 -19.09
N SER A 439 -2.05 15.27 -18.72
CA SER A 439 -1.94 15.68 -17.32
C SER A 439 -3.20 15.33 -16.53
N THR A 440 -4.38 15.66 -17.05
CA THR A 440 -5.66 15.35 -16.39
C THR A 440 -5.83 13.84 -16.20
N LEU A 441 -5.50 13.04 -17.22
CA LEU A 441 -5.59 11.57 -17.16
C LEU A 441 -4.64 10.98 -16.11
N PHE A 442 -3.41 11.48 -16.04
CA PHE A 442 -2.39 11.04 -15.09
C PHE A 442 -2.77 11.37 -13.63
N PHE A 443 -3.15 12.62 -13.35
CA PHE A 443 -3.53 13.01 -11.98
C PHE A 443 -4.85 12.38 -11.53
N LEU A 444 -5.78 12.13 -12.45
CA LEU A 444 -6.99 11.35 -12.14
C LEU A 444 -6.64 9.89 -11.82
N MET A 445 -5.67 9.29 -12.52
CA MET A 445 -5.16 7.95 -12.16
C MET A 445 -4.53 7.95 -10.76
N LEU A 446 -3.64 8.91 -10.45
CA LEU A 446 -3.00 9.00 -9.13
C LEU A 446 -4.03 9.18 -8.01
N LEU A 447 -5.06 9.99 -8.24
CA LEU A 447 -6.16 10.18 -7.30
C LEU A 447 -6.90 8.85 -7.04
N ASN A 448 -7.24 8.08 -8.08
CA ASN A 448 -7.93 6.78 -7.94
C ASN A 448 -7.06 5.70 -7.26
N LEU A 449 -5.74 5.69 -7.51
CA LEU A 449 -4.82 4.81 -6.80
C LEU A 449 -4.74 5.17 -5.31
N GLY A 450 -4.56 6.46 -5.00
CA GLY A 450 -4.52 6.95 -3.63
C GLY A 450 -5.82 6.66 -2.87
N MET A 451 -6.98 6.90 -3.50
CA MET A 451 -8.28 6.61 -2.89
C MET A 451 -8.45 5.12 -2.55
N SER A 452 -8.06 4.22 -3.45
CA SER A 452 -8.18 2.77 -3.22
C SER A 452 -7.35 2.31 -2.02
N THR A 453 -6.10 2.78 -1.91
CA THR A 453 -5.25 2.52 -0.73
C THR A 453 -5.85 3.13 0.54
N MET A 454 -6.37 4.36 0.47
CA MET A 454 -7.00 5.04 1.61
C MET A 454 -8.25 4.34 2.14
N PHE A 455 -9.03 3.69 1.28
CA PHE A 455 -10.17 2.89 1.73
C PHE A 455 -9.71 1.68 2.55
N GLY A 456 -8.61 1.03 2.14
CA GLY A 456 -8.04 -0.09 2.88
C GLY A 456 -7.41 0.33 4.21
N THR A 457 -6.63 1.43 4.24
CA THR A 457 -6.06 1.93 5.50
C THR A 457 -7.15 2.36 6.48
N MET A 458 -8.21 3.03 6.02
CA MET A 458 -9.35 3.37 6.86
C MET A 458 -10.07 2.13 7.39
N GLN A 459 -10.18 1.04 6.62
CA GLN A 459 -10.75 -0.22 7.14
C GLN A 459 -9.88 -0.88 8.21
N GLY A 460 -8.55 -0.75 8.09
CA GLY A 460 -7.60 -1.19 9.11
C GLY A 460 -7.76 -0.45 10.45
N ILE A 461 -8.33 0.76 10.43
CA ILE A 461 -8.64 1.55 11.63
C ILE A 461 -10.07 1.28 12.14
N LEU A 462 -11.05 1.38 11.25
CA LEU A 462 -12.46 1.32 11.61
C LEU A 462 -12.88 -0.07 12.07
N THR A 463 -12.46 -1.13 11.37
CA THR A 463 -12.91 -2.50 11.65
C THR A 463 -12.48 -2.96 13.05
N PRO A 464 -11.20 -2.86 13.46
CA PRO A 464 -10.79 -3.30 14.80
C PRO A 464 -11.42 -2.48 15.93
N LEU A 465 -11.69 -1.19 15.70
CA LEU A 465 -12.35 -0.33 16.68
C LEU A 465 -13.84 -0.67 16.81
N MET A 466 -14.53 -0.94 15.70
CA MET A 466 -15.95 -1.32 15.70
C MET A 466 -16.18 -2.67 16.37
N ASP A 467 -15.30 -3.65 16.12
CA ASP A 467 -15.45 -5.01 16.64
C ASP A 467 -15.17 -5.12 18.15
N ASN A 468 -14.24 -4.30 18.68
CA ASN A 468 -13.85 -4.37 20.08
C ASN A 468 -14.59 -3.37 21.00
N PHE A 469 -15.16 -2.30 20.44
CA PHE A 469 -15.91 -1.29 21.21
C PHE A 469 -17.37 -1.19 20.72
N SER A 470 -18.30 -1.76 21.49
CA SER A 470 -19.73 -1.82 21.14
C SER A 470 -20.38 -0.44 20.92
N LEU A 471 -19.96 0.58 21.67
CA LEU A 471 -20.42 1.96 21.50
C LEU A 471 -20.05 2.51 20.12
N LEU A 472 -18.82 2.23 19.66
CA LEU A 472 -18.31 2.67 18.36
C LEU A 472 -18.97 1.89 17.22
N GLY A 473 -19.19 0.59 17.39
CA GLY A 473 -19.93 -0.25 16.45
C GLY A 473 -21.35 0.26 16.22
N ARG A 474 -22.07 0.62 17.29
CA ARG A 474 -23.44 1.18 17.21
C ARG A 474 -23.50 2.51 16.44
N HIS A 475 -22.46 3.32 16.54
CA HIS A 475 -22.35 4.63 15.89
C HIS A 475 -21.28 4.65 14.78
N ARG A 476 -21.22 3.61 13.94
CA ARG A 476 -20.22 3.44 12.87
C ARG A 476 -20.05 4.65 11.93
N THR A 477 -21.14 5.34 11.60
CA THR A 477 -21.11 6.52 10.74
C THR A 477 -20.42 7.70 11.43
N MET A 478 -20.72 7.93 12.71
CA MET A 478 -20.06 8.95 13.52
C MET A 478 -18.59 8.64 13.72
N LEU A 479 -18.23 7.38 13.98
CA LEU A 479 -16.82 6.96 14.08
C LEU A 479 -16.04 7.31 12.80
N THR A 480 -16.62 7.03 11.63
CA THR A 480 -15.99 7.33 10.34
C THR A 480 -15.77 8.83 10.18
N VAL A 481 -16.81 9.64 10.42
CA VAL A 481 -16.74 11.11 10.32
C VAL A 481 -15.72 11.69 11.31
N CYS A 482 -15.74 11.24 12.57
CA CYS A 482 -14.79 11.69 13.60
C CYS A 482 -13.35 11.28 13.25
N SER A 483 -13.13 10.08 12.70
CA SER A 483 -11.80 9.63 12.30
C SER A 483 -11.26 10.47 11.13
N CYS A 484 -12.09 10.77 10.13
CA CYS A 484 -11.71 11.66 9.03
C CYS A 484 -11.47 13.11 9.50
N ALA A 485 -12.30 13.62 10.41
CA ALA A 485 -12.14 14.96 10.97
C ALA A 485 -10.85 15.08 11.80
N LEU A 486 -10.54 14.06 12.61
CA LEU A 486 -9.28 13.97 13.34
C LEU A 486 -8.08 13.91 12.38
N GLY A 487 -8.18 13.09 11.33
CA GLY A 487 -7.18 12.99 10.28
C GLY A 487 -6.93 14.32 9.55
N PHE A 488 -7.99 15.09 9.29
CA PHE A 488 -7.88 16.44 8.71
C PHE A 488 -7.16 17.41 9.66
N VAL A 489 -7.56 17.46 10.94
CA VAL A 489 -6.97 18.38 11.92
C VAL A 489 -5.48 18.11 12.14
N ILE A 490 -5.09 16.85 12.29
CA ILE A 490 -3.67 16.48 12.41
C ILE A 490 -2.95 16.70 11.07
N GLY A 491 -3.64 16.43 9.95
CA GLY A 491 -3.10 16.62 8.61
C GLY A 491 -2.75 18.07 8.25
N LEU A 492 -3.28 19.07 8.98
CA LEU A 492 -2.88 20.48 8.81
C LEU A 492 -1.38 20.71 9.01
N LEU A 493 -0.71 19.86 9.79
CA LEU A 493 0.75 19.88 9.93
C LEU A 493 1.46 19.82 8.56
N PHE A 494 0.93 19.04 7.63
CA PHE A 494 1.54 18.83 6.31
C PHE A 494 1.22 19.93 5.29
N THR A 495 0.33 20.87 5.61
CA THR A 495 -0.02 22.00 4.72
C THR A 495 0.76 23.27 5.03
N GLN A 496 1.62 23.24 6.06
CA GLN A 496 2.61 24.27 6.32
C GLN A 496 3.67 24.30 5.21
N ARG A 497 4.40 25.41 5.09
CA ARG A 497 5.52 25.54 4.13
C ARG A 497 6.61 24.46 4.32
N SER A 498 6.90 24.06 5.56
CA SER A 498 7.82 22.95 5.87
C SER A 498 7.14 21.58 5.84
N GLY A 499 5.87 21.50 5.44
CA GLY A 499 5.00 20.32 5.49
C GLY A 499 5.55 19.11 4.71
N ASN A 500 6.20 19.34 3.58
CA ASN A 500 6.82 18.27 2.78
C ASN A 500 7.92 17.51 3.56
N TYR A 501 8.65 18.20 4.45
CA TYR A 501 9.67 17.59 5.31
C TYR A 501 9.05 16.70 6.40
N PHE A 502 7.85 17.05 6.88
CA PHE A 502 7.08 16.19 7.78
C PHE A 502 6.51 14.97 7.05
N VAL A 503 6.03 15.12 5.81
CA VAL A 503 5.54 13.99 4.99
C VAL A 503 6.65 12.96 4.80
N THR A 504 7.84 13.39 4.39
CA THR A 504 9.02 12.51 4.23
C THR A 504 9.42 11.84 5.54
N MET A 505 9.41 12.58 6.66
CA MET A 505 9.69 12.01 7.98
C MET A 505 8.69 10.89 8.37
N PHE A 506 7.40 11.08 8.08
CA PHE A 506 6.38 10.09 8.38
C PHE A 506 6.52 8.84 7.51
N ASP A 507 6.79 8.99 6.21
CA ASP A 507 6.95 7.86 5.28
C ASP A 507 8.21 7.04 5.60
N ASP A 508 9.36 7.70 5.74
CA ASP A 508 10.65 7.01 5.86
C ASP A 508 10.86 6.34 7.21
N TYR A 509 10.32 6.92 8.30
CA TYR A 509 10.63 6.49 9.66
C TYR A 509 9.39 6.12 10.47
N SER A 510 8.43 7.03 10.62
CA SER A 510 7.33 6.87 11.57
C SER A 510 6.36 5.75 11.21
N ALA A 511 6.19 5.44 9.92
CA ALA A 511 5.39 4.30 9.46
C ALA A 511 6.25 3.05 9.26
N THR A 512 7.41 3.18 8.62
CA THR A 512 8.24 2.04 8.18
C THR A 512 8.77 1.19 9.34
N LEU A 513 9.39 1.81 10.36
CA LEU A 513 10.01 1.07 11.46
C LEU A 513 8.97 0.36 12.35
N PRO A 514 7.89 1.03 12.82
CA PRO A 514 6.85 0.35 13.59
C PRO A 514 6.16 -0.77 12.82
N LEU A 515 5.94 -0.64 11.52
CA LEU A 515 5.36 -1.69 10.70
C LEU A 515 6.19 -2.97 10.72
N ILE A 516 7.52 -2.87 10.54
CA ILE A 516 8.42 -4.02 10.62
C ILE A 516 8.32 -4.69 11.99
N ILE A 517 8.26 -3.90 13.07
CA ILE A 517 8.12 -4.40 14.45
C ILE A 517 6.79 -5.14 14.62
N VAL A 518 5.68 -4.59 14.14
CA VAL A 518 4.36 -5.23 14.18
C VAL A 518 4.42 -6.59 13.48
N VAL A 519 4.90 -6.64 12.23
CA VAL A 519 4.97 -7.90 11.46
C VAL A 519 5.86 -8.96 12.12
N VAL A 520 6.96 -8.56 12.78
CA VAL A 520 7.78 -9.50 13.58
C VAL A 520 6.94 -10.13 14.69
N PHE A 521 6.21 -9.32 15.45
CA PHE A 521 5.37 -9.82 16.55
C PHE A 521 4.17 -10.64 16.06
N GLU A 522 3.55 -10.26 14.95
CA GLU A 522 2.48 -11.04 14.30
C GLU A 522 2.97 -12.43 13.88
N THR A 523 4.11 -12.48 13.21
CA THR A 523 4.72 -13.74 12.75
C THR A 523 5.11 -14.61 13.95
N PHE A 524 5.71 -14.02 14.99
CA PHE A 524 6.05 -14.72 16.22
C PHE A 524 4.80 -15.26 16.95
N ALA A 525 3.74 -14.46 17.01
CA ALA A 525 2.47 -14.82 17.63
C ALA A 525 1.84 -16.04 16.97
N VAL A 526 1.75 -16.07 15.64
CA VAL A 526 1.18 -17.21 14.91
C VAL A 526 2.12 -18.42 14.95
N ALA A 527 3.40 -18.22 14.63
CA ALA A 527 4.31 -19.35 14.44
C ALA A 527 4.71 -20.07 15.74
N TRP A 528 4.90 -19.33 16.84
CA TRP A 528 5.45 -19.85 18.10
C TRP A 528 4.46 -19.83 19.27
N VAL A 529 3.61 -18.79 19.40
CA VAL A 529 2.66 -18.70 20.53
C VAL A 529 1.40 -19.52 20.27
N TYR A 530 0.76 -19.32 19.12
CA TYR A 530 -0.38 -20.13 18.69
C TYR A 530 0.04 -21.54 18.27
N GLY A 531 1.18 -21.61 17.59
CA GLY A 531 1.76 -22.83 17.05
C GLY A 531 1.43 -22.98 15.56
N ALA A 532 2.47 -22.97 14.72
CA ALA A 532 2.31 -23.09 13.27
C ALA A 532 1.62 -24.39 12.82
N ASP A 533 1.77 -25.48 13.57
CA ASP A 533 1.08 -26.75 13.31
C ASP A 533 -0.43 -26.62 13.47
N ARG A 534 -0.86 -26.08 14.62
CA ARG A 534 -2.29 -25.81 14.89
C ARG A 534 -2.88 -24.88 13.84
N PHE A 535 -2.17 -23.81 13.51
CA PHE A 535 -2.63 -22.88 12.49
C PHE A 535 -2.78 -23.52 11.11
N LEU A 536 -1.87 -24.42 10.73
CA LEU A 536 -1.96 -25.16 9.47
C LEU A 536 -3.16 -26.12 9.46
N ASP A 537 -3.46 -26.75 10.60
CA ASP A 537 -4.61 -27.63 10.76
C ASP A 537 -5.93 -26.84 10.69
N ASP A 538 -6.00 -25.64 11.28
CA ASP A 538 -7.17 -24.76 11.15
C ASP A 538 -7.39 -24.31 9.70
N ILE A 539 -6.30 -24.03 8.98
CA ILE A 539 -6.38 -23.71 7.55
C ILE A 539 -6.85 -24.92 6.74
N GLU A 540 -6.42 -26.13 7.09
CA GLU A 540 -6.89 -27.37 6.45
C GLU A 540 -8.41 -27.55 6.63
N ILE A 541 -8.93 -27.30 7.84
CA ILE A 541 -10.37 -27.31 8.12
C ILE A 541 -11.09 -26.25 7.29
N MET A 542 -10.53 -25.03 7.22
CA MET A 542 -11.11 -23.91 6.47
C MET A 542 -11.16 -24.19 4.96
N LEU A 543 -10.04 -24.63 4.37
CA LEU A 543 -9.86 -24.80 2.93
C LEU A 543 -10.30 -26.18 2.40
N LYS A 544 -10.50 -27.17 3.30
CA LYS A 544 -10.73 -28.59 2.98
C LYS A 544 -9.57 -29.29 2.27
N TRP A 545 -8.39 -28.66 2.23
CA TRP A 545 -7.14 -29.25 1.74
C TRP A 545 -5.98 -28.66 2.54
N ARG A 546 -4.94 -29.46 2.78
CA ARG A 546 -3.80 -29.03 3.59
C ARG A 546 -2.77 -28.26 2.74
N PRO A 547 -2.44 -27.00 3.08
CA PRO A 547 -1.35 -26.28 2.41
C PRO A 547 -0.01 -26.99 2.60
N PRO A 548 0.97 -26.78 1.68
CA PRO A 548 2.28 -27.38 1.80
C PRO A 548 2.96 -27.05 3.13
N VAL A 549 3.59 -28.06 3.73
CA VAL A 549 4.34 -27.93 5.00
C VAL A 549 5.47 -26.90 4.90
N LEU A 550 5.89 -26.52 3.69
CA LEU A 550 6.83 -25.43 3.46
C LEU A 550 6.41 -24.12 4.14
N TYR A 551 5.12 -23.76 4.14
CA TYR A 551 4.65 -22.52 4.78
C TYR A 551 4.96 -22.48 6.28
N LYS A 552 4.83 -23.63 6.98
CA LYS A 552 5.20 -23.76 8.39
C LYS A 552 6.67 -23.39 8.62
N TYR A 553 7.58 -23.92 7.81
CA TYR A 553 9.01 -23.61 7.93
C TYR A 553 9.34 -22.18 7.53
N LEU A 554 8.67 -21.66 6.50
CA LEU A 554 8.82 -20.26 6.07
C LEU A 554 8.42 -19.31 7.20
N TRP A 555 7.24 -19.45 7.80
CA TRP A 555 6.79 -18.59 8.90
C TRP A 555 7.69 -18.71 10.13
N LYS A 556 8.02 -19.94 10.54
CA LYS A 556 8.73 -20.19 11.80
C LYS A 556 10.18 -19.72 11.78
N TYR A 557 10.86 -19.89 10.64
CA TYR A 557 12.30 -19.63 10.54
C TYR A 557 12.59 -18.52 9.53
N VAL A 558 12.26 -18.71 8.25
CA VAL A 558 12.75 -17.83 7.17
C VAL A 558 12.20 -16.40 7.30
N CYS A 559 10.87 -16.26 7.37
CA CYS A 559 10.21 -14.96 7.53
C CYS A 559 10.67 -14.30 8.84
N LEU A 560 10.60 -15.01 9.97
CA LEU A 560 10.95 -14.43 11.27
C LEU A 560 12.42 -13.92 11.31
N PHE A 561 13.38 -14.72 10.85
CA PHE A 561 14.79 -14.29 10.81
C PHE A 561 15.02 -13.17 9.80
N ALA A 562 14.38 -13.21 8.63
CA ALA A 562 14.46 -12.13 7.66
C ALA A 562 13.94 -10.80 8.24
N MET A 563 12.77 -10.83 8.90
CA MET A 563 12.18 -9.65 9.53
C MET A 563 13.05 -9.08 10.66
N VAL A 564 13.59 -9.96 11.52
CA VAL A 564 14.49 -9.55 12.61
C VAL A 564 15.80 -8.98 12.05
N GLY A 565 16.35 -9.60 11.01
CA GLY A 565 17.54 -9.11 10.31
C GLY A 565 17.32 -7.73 9.68
N LEU A 566 16.17 -7.51 9.05
CA LEU A 566 15.78 -6.21 8.48
C LEU A 566 15.60 -5.14 9.55
N LEU A 567 14.97 -5.48 10.68
CA LEU A 567 14.83 -4.58 11.81
C LEU A 567 16.20 -4.20 12.38
N ALA A 568 17.07 -5.19 12.61
CA ALA A 568 18.42 -4.98 13.09
C ALA A 568 19.22 -4.08 12.13
N ALA A 569 19.19 -4.35 10.83
CA ALA A 569 19.87 -3.54 9.81
C ALA A 569 19.36 -2.10 9.79
N SER A 570 18.04 -1.89 9.95
CA SER A 570 17.43 -0.57 9.97
C SER A 570 17.79 0.22 11.23
N LEU A 571 17.76 -0.42 12.40
CA LEU A 571 18.18 0.20 13.67
C LEU A 571 19.68 0.50 13.68
N LEU A 572 20.51 -0.43 13.20
CA LEU A 572 21.96 -0.25 13.13
C LEU A 572 22.34 0.95 12.26
N ARG A 573 21.68 1.10 11.11
CA ARG A 573 21.85 2.26 10.24
C ARG A 573 21.48 3.55 10.96
N MET A 574 20.34 3.57 11.65
CA MET A 574 19.86 4.76 12.37
C MET A 574 20.79 5.16 13.53
N VAL A 575 21.52 4.21 14.12
CA VAL A 575 22.52 4.48 15.17
C VAL A 575 23.84 5.00 14.58
N PHE A 576 24.32 4.43 13.47
CA PHE A 576 25.62 4.81 12.90
C PHE A 576 25.58 6.01 11.95
N LYS A 577 24.47 6.22 11.24
CA LYS A 577 24.27 7.38 10.37
C LYS A 577 23.09 8.18 10.88
N ARG A 578 23.31 9.48 11.09
CA ARG A 578 22.24 10.41 11.47
C ARG A 578 21.18 10.44 10.37
N PRO A 579 19.88 10.42 10.73
CA PRO A 579 18.81 10.65 9.78
C PRO A 579 18.98 11.98 9.04
N THR A 580 18.91 11.94 7.71
CA THR A 580 18.98 13.10 6.82
C THR A 580 17.68 13.25 6.04
N TYR A 581 17.42 14.45 5.53
CA TYR A 581 16.32 14.75 4.62
C TYR A 581 16.78 15.69 3.49
N THR A 582 16.06 15.66 2.37
CA THR A 582 16.31 16.53 1.22
C THR A 582 15.55 17.85 1.37
N ALA A 583 16.27 18.96 1.37
CA ALA A 583 15.74 20.32 1.45
C ALA A 583 15.91 21.06 0.12
N TRP A 584 14.99 21.97 -0.20
CA TRP A 584 15.11 22.85 -1.36
C TRP A 584 15.79 24.16 -0.96
N ASN A 585 16.92 24.51 -1.58
CA ASN A 585 17.56 25.80 -1.36
C ASN A 585 17.17 26.80 -2.45
N HIS A 586 16.45 27.86 -2.08
CA HIS A 586 15.98 28.88 -3.03
C HIS A 586 17.10 29.67 -3.72
N THR A 587 18.26 29.81 -3.09
CA THR A 587 19.37 30.61 -3.64
C THR A 587 20.12 29.87 -4.75
N THR A 588 20.31 28.56 -4.58
CA THR A 588 21.01 27.69 -5.53
C THR A 588 20.06 26.94 -6.46
N ALA A 589 18.74 27.08 -6.28
CA ALA A 589 17.69 26.40 -7.05
C ALA A 589 17.95 24.89 -7.21
N SER A 590 18.41 24.26 -6.11
CA SER A 590 18.82 22.86 -6.09
C SER A 590 18.48 22.21 -4.76
N GLU A 591 18.33 20.89 -4.80
CA GLU A 591 18.09 20.07 -3.63
C GLU A 591 19.41 19.84 -2.87
N THR A 592 19.38 19.98 -1.56
CA THR A 592 20.52 19.73 -0.67
C THR A 592 20.11 18.80 0.46
N THR A 593 20.98 17.86 0.83
CA THR A 593 20.72 16.95 1.95
C THR A 593 21.13 17.60 3.26
N LEU A 594 20.18 17.77 4.18
CA LEU A 594 20.39 18.33 5.52
C LEU A 594 20.16 17.26 6.60
N GLU A 595 20.80 17.44 7.76
CA GLU A 595 20.55 16.61 8.94
C GLU A 595 19.29 17.08 9.67
N TYR A 596 18.53 16.13 10.24
CA TYR A 596 17.39 16.51 11.09
C TYR A 596 17.86 17.20 12.39
N PRO A 597 17.23 18.32 12.80
CA PRO A 597 17.54 19.00 14.04
C PRO A 597 17.12 18.17 15.26
N GLY A 598 17.69 18.48 16.44
CA GLY A 598 17.50 17.68 17.66
C GLY A 598 16.03 17.55 18.11
N TRP A 599 15.21 18.58 17.92
CA TRP A 599 13.77 18.52 18.25
C TRP A 599 13.01 17.60 17.29
N ALA A 600 13.40 17.56 16.01
CA ALA A 600 12.79 16.69 14.99
C ALA A 600 13.13 15.23 15.27
N LEU A 601 14.37 14.94 15.69
CA LEU A 601 14.77 13.61 16.16
C LEU A 601 13.99 13.17 17.40
N ALA A 602 13.74 14.09 18.35
CA ALA A 602 12.91 13.80 19.52
C ALA A 602 11.46 13.48 19.12
N MET A 603 10.88 14.24 18.19
CA MET A 603 9.55 13.97 17.66
C MET A 603 9.48 12.61 16.94
N LEU A 604 10.49 12.29 16.12
CA LEU A 604 10.60 11.02 15.43
C LEU A 604 10.66 9.83 16.40
N ALA A 605 11.49 9.94 17.45
CA ALA A 605 11.53 8.94 18.52
C ALA A 605 10.17 8.79 19.22
N MET A 606 9.49 9.91 19.51
CA MET A 606 8.16 9.90 20.12
C MET A 606 7.10 9.22 19.24
N LEU A 607 7.12 9.46 17.92
CA LEU A 607 6.18 8.82 16.98
C LEU A 607 6.41 7.31 16.89
N ILE A 608 7.67 6.87 16.78
CA ILE A 608 8.03 5.44 16.75
C ILE A 608 7.62 4.77 18.06
N LEU A 609 7.88 5.41 19.20
CA LEU A 609 7.45 4.91 20.51
C LEU A 609 5.93 4.86 20.60
N ALA A 610 5.20 5.89 20.18
CA ALA A 610 3.74 5.92 20.23
C ALA A 610 3.12 4.77 19.42
N ALA A 611 3.68 4.42 18.25
CA ALA A 611 3.21 3.31 17.44
C ALA A 611 3.56 1.94 18.03
N THR A 612 4.72 1.79 18.67
CA THR A 612 5.23 0.49 19.15
C THR A 612 4.85 0.16 20.60
N LEU A 613 4.65 1.18 21.44
CA LEU A 613 4.30 1.08 22.86
C LEU A 613 3.04 0.23 23.18
N PRO A 614 2.00 0.18 22.34
CA PRO A 614 0.85 -0.68 22.60
C PRO A 614 1.20 -2.17 22.77
N VAL A 615 2.25 -2.67 22.10
CA VAL A 615 2.69 -4.06 22.19
C VAL A 615 3.17 -4.42 23.61
N PRO A 616 4.21 -3.77 24.19
CA PRO A 616 4.63 -4.05 25.56
C PRO A 616 3.56 -3.67 26.59
N VAL A 617 2.84 -2.55 26.41
CA VAL A 617 1.79 -2.14 27.36
C VAL A 617 0.67 -3.17 27.43
N GLY A 618 0.22 -3.71 26.29
CA GLY A 618 -0.77 -4.78 26.24
C GLY A 618 -0.31 -6.03 26.98
N TYR A 619 0.95 -6.41 26.81
CA TYR A 619 1.56 -7.54 27.52
C TYR A 619 1.61 -7.32 29.03
N PHE A 620 2.13 -6.17 29.50
CA PHE A 620 2.23 -5.84 30.92
C PHE A 620 0.85 -5.71 31.58
N HIS A 621 -0.11 -5.09 30.91
CA HIS A 621 -1.47 -4.94 31.42
C HIS A 621 -2.16 -6.31 31.59
N SER A 622 -2.04 -7.21 30.60
CA SER A 622 -2.59 -8.56 30.73
C SER A 622 -1.87 -9.37 31.82
N TRP A 623 -0.56 -9.20 31.97
CA TRP A 623 0.22 -9.88 33.01
C TRP A 623 -0.16 -9.40 34.42
N LEU A 624 -0.32 -8.09 34.62
CA LEU A 624 -0.77 -7.51 35.90
C LEU A 624 -2.19 -7.97 36.24
N LYS A 625 -3.09 -8.00 35.26
CA LYS A 625 -4.46 -8.49 35.47
C LYS A 625 -4.48 -9.96 35.92
N ASN A 626 -3.65 -10.81 35.30
CA ASN A 626 -3.56 -12.22 35.68
C ASN A 626 -2.96 -12.39 37.09
N ARG A 627 -2.00 -11.54 37.50
CA ARG A 627 -1.49 -11.54 38.89
C ARG A 627 -2.49 -11.05 39.93
N GLY A 628 -3.46 -10.22 39.52
CA GLY A 628 -4.53 -9.73 40.40
C GLY A 628 -5.68 -10.72 40.60
N MET A 629 -5.77 -11.76 39.76
CA MET A 629 -6.69 -12.88 39.94
C MET A 629 -6.02 -13.94 40.80
N GLY A 630 -6.61 -14.27 41.96
CA GLY A 630 -6.16 -15.41 42.77
C GLY A 630 -6.27 -16.74 42.01
N PRO A 631 -5.82 -17.87 42.59
CA PRO A 631 -5.81 -19.18 41.93
C PRO A 631 -7.18 -19.64 41.37
N GLU A 632 -8.29 -19.22 41.98
CA GLU A 632 -9.65 -19.49 41.48
C GLU A 632 -10.00 -18.67 40.21
N GLY A 633 -9.42 -17.48 40.04
CA GLY A 633 -9.59 -16.65 38.85
C GLY A 633 -8.78 -17.11 37.64
N GLU A 634 -7.66 -17.80 37.86
CA GLU A 634 -6.87 -18.43 36.78
C GLU A 634 -7.60 -19.64 36.18
N LEU A 635 -8.24 -20.48 37.01
CA LEU A 635 -9.08 -21.60 36.54
C LEU A 635 -10.33 -21.11 35.79
N ALA A 636 -11.04 -20.11 36.34
CA ALA A 636 -12.19 -19.51 35.67
C ALA A 636 -11.80 -18.77 34.38
N GLY A 637 -10.63 -18.12 34.35
CA GLY A 637 -10.08 -17.48 33.15
C GLY A 637 -9.71 -18.50 32.07
N GLN A 638 -9.11 -19.62 32.45
CA GLN A 638 -8.81 -20.73 31.53
C GLN A 638 -10.07 -21.41 30.98
N GLU A 639 -11.13 -21.56 31.79
CA GLU A 639 -12.42 -22.08 31.32
C GLU A 639 -13.13 -21.10 30.37
N ILE A 640 -13.12 -19.80 30.66
CA ILE A 640 -13.68 -18.77 29.76
C ILE A 640 -12.91 -18.71 28.44
N ASP A 641 -11.57 -18.75 28.48
CA ASP A 641 -10.76 -18.79 27.27
C ASP A 641 -11.04 -20.08 26.47
N ARG A 642 -11.17 -21.23 27.14
CA ARG A 642 -11.52 -22.52 26.51
C ARG A 642 -12.92 -22.53 25.90
N GLU A 643 -13.92 -21.92 26.54
CA GLU A 643 -15.28 -21.73 25.99
C GLU A 643 -15.30 -20.80 24.77
N ARG A 644 -14.40 -19.81 24.73
CA ARG A 644 -14.21 -18.93 23.58
C ARG A 644 -13.63 -19.68 22.39
N TYR A 645 -12.70 -20.61 22.64
CA TYR A 645 -12.16 -21.52 21.65
C TYR A 645 -13.20 -22.52 21.11
N THR A 646 -14.11 -23.06 21.95
CA THR A 646 -15.14 -24.03 21.50
C THR A 646 -16.31 -23.40 20.75
N LYS A 647 -16.64 -22.12 20.96
CA LYS A 647 -17.74 -21.45 20.23
C LYS A 647 -17.49 -21.30 18.71
N CYS A 648 -16.27 -21.49 18.23
CA CYS A 648 -16.00 -21.59 16.78
C CYS A 648 -16.20 -23.01 16.22
N ASN A 649 -16.29 -24.04 17.06
CA ASN A 649 -16.43 -25.44 16.65
C ASN A 649 -17.89 -25.91 16.57
N SER A 650 -18.86 -25.16 17.10
CA SER A 650 -20.27 -25.55 17.08
C SER A 650 -21.03 -24.86 15.95
N SER A 651 -20.84 -25.34 14.72
CA SER A 651 -21.80 -25.11 13.61
C SER A 651 -22.40 -26.40 13.03
N ASP A 652 -22.03 -27.57 13.55
CA ASP A 652 -22.65 -28.86 13.17
C ASP A 652 -23.73 -29.31 14.17
N ALA A 653 -24.78 -28.50 14.34
CA ALA A 653 -26.00 -28.94 15.04
C ALA A 653 -27.26 -28.32 14.41
N LEU A 654 -27.42 -28.49 13.10
CA LEU A 654 -28.67 -28.27 12.39
C LEU A 654 -28.87 -29.45 11.44
N ASP A 655 -29.27 -30.59 12.02
CA ASP A 655 -30.07 -31.62 11.33
C ASP A 655 -30.53 -32.68 12.36
N SER A 656 -31.56 -32.35 13.12
CA SER A 656 -32.36 -33.37 13.80
C SER A 656 -33.80 -32.88 14.01
N ASN A 657 -34.58 -32.85 12.93
CA ASN A 657 -36.03 -32.88 13.02
C ASN A 657 -36.64 -33.54 11.77
N SER A 658 -36.76 -34.86 11.81
CA SER A 658 -37.82 -35.57 11.10
C SER A 658 -38.27 -36.78 11.92
N GLN A 659 -39.57 -36.84 12.22
CA GLN A 659 -40.24 -37.95 12.89
C GLN A 659 -40.98 -38.83 11.85
N HIS A 660 -40.94 -40.15 12.12
CA HIS A 660 -41.80 -41.26 11.65
C HIS A 660 -41.57 -41.84 10.24
N THR A 661 -41.25 -43.13 10.07
CA THR A 661 -42.05 -44.33 10.44
C THR A 661 -41.18 -45.62 10.44
N PRO A 662 -41.64 -46.75 11.03
CA PRO A 662 -40.79 -47.88 11.40
C PRO A 662 -40.69 -48.97 10.32
N SER A 663 -39.51 -49.56 10.16
CA SER A 663 -39.33 -50.87 9.52
C SER A 663 -38.21 -51.67 10.18
N VAL A 664 -38.39 -52.99 10.13
CA VAL A 664 -37.91 -54.09 10.96
C VAL A 664 -36.48 -54.57 10.63
N GLU A 665 -35.79 -55.14 11.64
CA GLU A 665 -34.56 -55.99 11.63
C GLU A 665 -33.26 -55.31 11.14
N ASP A 666 -32.08 -55.40 11.76
CA ASP A 666 -31.37 -56.56 12.33
C ASP A 666 -30.15 -56.12 13.20
N ASP A 667 -29.69 -57.06 14.03
CA ASP A 667 -28.61 -57.18 15.03
C ASP A 667 -27.44 -56.17 15.22
N GLY A 668 -27.01 -56.03 16.48
CA GLY A 668 -25.57 -56.16 16.81
C GLY A 668 -24.78 -55.05 17.53
N ARG A 669 -25.06 -54.84 18.83
CA ARG A 669 -24.15 -54.36 19.92
C ARG A 669 -23.74 -52.87 20.05
N PRO A 670 -23.52 -52.38 21.29
CA PRO A 670 -23.58 -50.96 21.64
C PRO A 670 -22.21 -50.27 21.74
N ARG A 671 -22.15 -49.01 21.26
CA ARG A 671 -21.08 -48.03 21.54
C ARG A 671 -21.13 -47.60 23.02
N ALA A 672 -20.05 -47.81 23.74
CA ALA A 672 -19.83 -47.23 25.06
C ALA A 672 -19.24 -45.81 24.94
N SER A 673 -19.91 -44.90 25.62
CA SER A 673 -19.54 -43.52 25.99
C SER A 673 -18.20 -43.43 26.71
N PHE A 674 -17.35 -42.46 26.35
CA PHE A 674 -16.15 -42.10 27.10
C PHE A 674 -16.34 -40.75 27.83
N LEU A 675 -16.19 -40.80 29.16
CA LEU A 675 -15.92 -39.67 30.06
C LEU A 675 -14.41 -39.67 30.46
N PRO A 676 -13.87 -38.56 30.97
CA PRO A 676 -12.45 -38.19 30.92
C PRO A 676 -11.67 -38.54 32.20
N LEU A 677 -10.37 -38.82 32.05
CA LEU A 677 -9.32 -38.86 33.08
C LEU A 677 -8.03 -38.42 32.35
N GLY A 678 -7.27 -37.41 32.74
CA GLY A 678 -6.70 -37.16 34.06
C GLY A 678 -5.19 -37.41 33.96
N LEU A 679 -4.39 -36.36 34.22
CA LEU A 679 -2.92 -36.41 34.24
C LEU A 679 -2.39 -37.57 35.12
N ASP A 680 -1.39 -38.30 34.63
CA ASP A 680 -0.15 -38.68 35.34
C ASP A 680 0.46 -39.97 34.77
N HIS A 681 1.57 -39.85 34.02
CA HIS A 681 2.80 -40.65 34.14
C HIS A 681 3.67 -40.51 32.89
N TYR A 682 4.76 -39.75 33.00
CA TYR A 682 5.96 -39.99 32.19
C TYR A 682 6.72 -41.16 32.85
N ARG A 683 6.85 -42.29 32.14
CA ARG A 683 7.88 -43.32 32.42
C ARG A 683 8.60 -43.66 31.13
N LEU A 684 9.91 -43.40 31.15
CA LEU A 684 10.90 -43.90 30.19
C LEU A 684 10.92 -45.43 30.22
N LEU A 685 10.91 -46.08 29.05
CA LEU A 685 11.20 -47.50 28.89
C LEU A 685 12.59 -47.69 28.23
N PRO A 686 13.33 -48.75 28.60
CA PRO A 686 14.71 -48.94 28.17
C PRO A 686 14.82 -49.64 26.81
N GLN A 687 15.95 -49.38 26.17
CA GLN A 687 16.43 -49.90 24.90
C GLN A 687 16.77 -51.41 25.02
N GLN A 688 16.30 -52.23 24.09
CA GLN A 688 16.62 -53.66 24.00
C GLN A 688 17.31 -53.92 22.66
N GLU A 689 18.48 -54.54 22.75
CA GLU A 689 19.40 -54.93 21.67
C GLU A 689 18.80 -56.05 20.80
N ASP A 690 18.92 -55.89 19.47
CA ASP A 690 18.62 -56.94 18.50
C ASP A 690 19.92 -57.69 18.14
N VAL A 691 19.82 -59.02 18.14
CA VAL A 691 20.88 -60.00 17.83
C VAL A 691 20.89 -60.27 16.32
N GLU A 692 22.08 -60.23 15.71
CA GLU A 692 22.35 -60.62 14.33
C GLU A 692 22.50 -62.15 14.21
N GLU A 693 21.84 -62.75 13.20
CA GLU A 693 22.11 -64.12 12.73
C GLU A 693 22.88 -64.05 11.40
N GLU A 694 24.04 -64.72 11.36
CA GLU A 694 24.87 -64.97 10.18
C GLU A 694 24.35 -66.19 9.40
N GLU A 695 24.34 -66.11 8.06
CA GLU A 695 24.42 -67.28 7.17
C GLU A 695 25.61 -67.11 6.22
N GLU A 696 26.52 -68.08 6.27
CA GLU A 696 27.67 -68.29 5.38
C GLU A 696 27.21 -68.55 3.94
N ASP A 697 28.00 -68.11 2.95
CA ASP A 697 28.46 -69.06 1.95
C ASP A 697 29.76 -68.65 1.22
N THR A 698 30.42 -69.71 0.77
CA THR A 698 31.83 -69.88 0.42
C THR A 698 32.20 -69.52 -1.04
N MET A 699 33.29 -68.75 -1.24
CA MET A 699 34.46 -69.07 -2.11
C MET A 699 35.50 -67.95 -2.11
#